data_AF-A0A078MQB2-F1
#
_entry.id   AF-A0A078MQB2-F1
#
_cell.length_a   1.000
_cell.length_b   1.000
_cell.length_c   1.000
_cell.angle_alpha   90.00
_cell.angle_beta   90.00
_cell.angle_gamma   90.00
#
_symmetry.space_group_name_H-M   'P 1'
#
loop_
_entity.id
_entity.type
_entity.pdbx_description
1 polymer ?
#
loop_
_entity_poly.entity_id
_entity_poly.type
_entity_poly.pdbx_seq_one_letter_code
_entity_poly.pdbx_strand_id
1 'polypeptide(L)'
;MGVTGRLRGFAARRARQLHPAVRARIARSLGSGGGAADHGLLSVVIPVHNVEPYLERCLASVVGQSYRNLEILVIDDGSTDRTMDIARDYARRDRRVRLLAQPRGGNGRARNVAIAAAQGSFLAFADGDDVVQPEAYRLMVESLVASGSDFSFGSYCRLRGGSRIPVKAADELHGKPRIGARLAEVPEAIHDVFLWNKVFRRDFWDRAVGEIPVDMRYEDQETIARAFLRARSFDVLEPLVYQWRLREDGSSITQGKHLIEDLRDRLQAAASVAALIESEAAAGVLAVWRRRLFGADLLPYLEQAVDADDQYRGLLTEGLGELAARPLLEQATDADVQARVLLDLARRGEWADLRRAVAARADQGTQTPYLIGADAVAGVLPFPVAAGIPDTLLRADPRVLAAEAGVTDVRDESDGLIVTGYAYVRGVDDSRYRPDLTVTWPGGSGGTGGGRGAAARIRDAEIDLLSTDRTCSHADAGFTVRLPRPLPAELTVALDVAGRSVMTTVPLPAPAGKDYSTRVRAEARGQALTLRLPPGIPGDSFVLATARCALPASVVTRHEDGTARELAVVLARDSWGRTLPAPSGAYTLRSRTGPGQATAADPAVTIPASAALGLRSQLLETLRVRPYRTAAGTLAVALSAPLAAEEAGGCHQLALRRGFGGSGNGRLSGLQPGVLFESYGGKSCTDSPRAISDFLAADGFDEPIYWSVTDCSVPVPDYAVPLIQGTRAWFERLAGVGRLVNNNNFPWFFRKSPGQFYLQTWHGTPLKKIGLDVPGRNIALSYRELMAREAGYWDLLLAQNDWAADVLPRALGYTGPVLTAGYPRNDALVDDDGSTRERTRKLLGVGEGQQVLLYAPTWRDSARDGSGRSDWVGFLDVAEAGRRLGPEYVFLIRGHHNVAAQRRIEALPNAIDVTDYPEVNDLYLASDALVTDYSSAMFDYAVLGRPMFFLAPDLEVYRAERGLYLGTGSLPGPALGSTAELVGAIRAGGADSEARASFADTYAGPAGASAGAAARALTTRGPAAGKEA
;
A
#
# COMPACT_ATOMS: atom_id res chain seq x y z
N MET A 1 15.85 -21.18 -42.08
CA MET A 1 15.62 -19.87 -41.43
C MET A 1 16.61 -19.61 -40.27
N GLY A 2 17.93 -19.63 -40.51
CA GLY A 2 18.93 -19.74 -39.43
C GLY A 2 19.96 -18.61 -39.28
N VAL A 3 20.05 -17.65 -40.21
CA VAL A 3 21.19 -16.70 -40.26
C VAL A 3 20.76 -15.25 -40.02
N THR A 4 19.52 -14.87 -40.34
CA THR A 4 18.99 -13.51 -40.15
C THR A 4 18.64 -13.16 -38.69
N GLY A 5 18.28 -14.15 -37.87
CA GLY A 5 17.98 -13.96 -36.44
C GLY A 5 19.22 -13.69 -35.57
N ARG A 6 20.35 -14.37 -35.85
CA ARG A 6 21.61 -14.18 -35.10
C ARG A 6 22.27 -12.83 -35.41
N LEU A 7 22.18 -12.34 -36.66
CA LEU A 7 22.72 -11.03 -37.06
C LEU A 7 21.94 -9.86 -36.45
N ARG A 8 20.60 -9.95 -36.31
CA ARG A 8 19.79 -8.95 -35.60
C ARG A 8 20.11 -8.89 -34.10
N GLY A 9 20.32 -10.05 -33.46
CA GLY A 9 20.75 -10.12 -32.06
C GLY A 9 22.15 -9.55 -31.81
N PHE A 10 23.10 -9.81 -32.73
CA PHE A 10 24.47 -9.30 -32.64
C PHE A 10 24.57 -7.78 -32.91
N ALA A 11 23.82 -7.27 -33.89
CA ALA A 11 23.71 -5.84 -34.18
C ALA A 11 23.02 -5.07 -33.04
N ALA A 12 21.97 -5.63 -32.43
CA ALA A 12 21.31 -5.04 -31.26
C ALA A 12 22.22 -5.01 -30.01
N ARG A 13 23.08 -6.04 -29.82
CA ARG A 13 24.07 -6.10 -28.73
C ARG A 13 25.18 -5.05 -28.90
N ARG A 14 25.71 -4.86 -30.12
CA ARG A 14 26.67 -3.78 -30.43
C ARG A 14 26.05 -2.39 -30.37
N ALA A 15 24.80 -2.23 -30.80
CA ALA A 15 24.08 -0.96 -30.68
C ALA A 15 23.90 -0.52 -29.22
N ARG A 16 23.67 -1.46 -28.28
CA ARG A 16 23.58 -1.15 -26.84
C ARG A 16 24.91 -0.67 -26.22
N GLN A 17 26.06 -0.97 -26.83
CA GLN A 17 27.38 -0.50 -26.39
C GLN A 17 27.69 0.94 -26.81
N LEU A 18 26.93 1.52 -27.74
CA LEU A 18 27.10 2.91 -28.16
C LEU A 18 26.48 3.87 -27.13
N HIS A 19 27.19 4.96 -26.84
CA HIS A 19 26.72 6.04 -25.98
C HIS A 19 25.33 6.56 -26.44
N PRO A 20 24.36 6.82 -25.54
CA PRO A 20 23.00 7.22 -25.90
C PRO A 20 22.93 8.39 -26.90
N ALA A 21 23.77 9.42 -26.72
CA ALA A 21 23.86 10.55 -27.65
C ALA A 21 24.28 10.16 -29.07
N VAL A 22 25.20 9.19 -29.21
CA VAL A 22 25.64 8.68 -30.52
C VAL A 22 24.54 7.86 -31.17
N ARG A 23 23.83 7.03 -30.40
CA ARG A 23 22.66 6.28 -30.90
C ARG A 23 21.58 7.21 -31.42
N ALA A 24 21.26 8.26 -30.66
CA ALA A 24 20.28 9.26 -31.06
C ALA A 24 20.70 9.97 -32.36
N ARG A 25 21.97 10.32 -32.49
CA ARG A 25 22.52 10.91 -33.73
C ARG A 25 22.40 9.96 -34.92
N ILE A 26 22.75 8.68 -34.76
CA ILE A 26 22.61 7.67 -35.82
C ILE A 26 21.15 7.48 -36.20
N ALA A 27 20.24 7.37 -35.22
CA ALA A 27 18.81 7.25 -35.46
C ALA A 27 18.24 8.46 -36.21
N ARG A 28 18.75 9.67 -35.94
CA ARG A 28 18.43 10.88 -36.72
C ARG A 28 18.89 10.79 -38.17
N SER A 29 20.11 10.29 -38.40
CA SER A 29 20.68 10.17 -39.74
C SER A 29 20.08 9.03 -40.58
N LEU A 30 19.53 7.99 -39.94
CA LEU A 30 18.95 6.82 -40.61
C LEU A 30 17.42 6.89 -40.81
N GLY A 31 16.72 7.78 -40.09
CA GLY A 31 15.29 8.00 -40.31
C GLY A 31 15.06 8.70 -41.65
N SER A 32 14.38 8.03 -42.59
CA SER A 32 13.91 8.64 -43.84
C SER A 32 13.02 9.85 -43.53
N GLY A 33 13.33 11.00 -44.14
CA GLY A 33 12.60 12.24 -43.98
C GLY A 33 11.16 12.16 -44.49
N GLY A 34 10.25 11.74 -43.62
CA GLY A 34 8.91 12.33 -43.60
C GLY A 34 9.08 13.73 -43.04
N GLY A 35 8.81 14.76 -43.84
CA GLY A 35 9.01 16.15 -43.46
C GLY A 35 8.24 16.48 -42.18
N ALA A 36 8.91 16.45 -41.03
CA ALA A 36 8.46 17.18 -39.87
C ALA A 36 8.56 18.65 -40.29
N ALA A 37 7.42 19.33 -40.42
CA ALA A 37 7.41 20.76 -40.66
C ALA A 37 8.33 21.42 -39.62
N ASP A 38 9.20 22.31 -40.08
CA ASP A 38 10.13 23.03 -39.21
C ASP A 38 9.30 24.02 -38.38
N HIS A 39 8.79 23.51 -37.26
CA HIS A 39 7.85 24.21 -36.40
C HIS A 39 8.53 25.27 -35.54
N GLY A 40 9.86 25.35 -35.55
CA GLY A 40 10.68 26.29 -34.77
C GLY A 40 11.61 25.58 -33.78
N LEU A 41 12.62 26.30 -33.29
CA LEU A 41 13.58 25.77 -32.31
C LEU A 41 12.91 25.68 -30.92
N LEU A 42 13.05 24.54 -30.24
CA LEU A 42 12.64 24.35 -28.84
C LEU A 42 13.87 24.34 -27.93
N SER A 43 13.88 25.21 -26.92
CA SER A 43 14.91 25.24 -25.87
C SER A 43 14.46 24.42 -24.66
N VAL A 44 15.23 23.39 -24.31
CA VAL A 44 14.99 22.55 -23.14
C VAL A 44 15.94 22.96 -22.02
N VAL A 45 15.42 23.49 -20.92
CA VAL A 45 16.17 23.95 -19.75
C VAL A 45 16.26 22.83 -18.71
N ILE A 46 17.48 22.48 -18.29
CA ILE A 46 17.74 21.39 -17.34
C ILE A 46 18.65 21.88 -16.22
N PRO A 47 18.10 22.26 -15.04
CA PRO A 47 18.91 22.55 -13.87
C PRO A 47 19.47 21.27 -13.24
N VAL A 48 20.74 21.31 -12.82
CA VAL A 48 21.41 20.18 -12.17
C VAL A 48 22.16 20.62 -10.92
N HIS A 49 22.00 19.86 -9.85
CA HIS A 49 22.77 20.00 -8.60
C HIS A 49 22.85 18.62 -7.93
N ASN A 50 24.03 18.02 -7.91
CA ASN A 50 24.29 16.73 -7.26
C ASN A 50 23.31 15.60 -7.66
N VAL A 51 23.19 15.37 -8.98
CA VAL A 51 22.27 14.37 -9.57
C VAL A 51 23.04 13.28 -10.34
N GLU A 52 24.29 13.00 -9.97
CA GLU A 52 25.14 11.98 -10.61
C GLU A 52 24.41 10.64 -10.87
N PRO A 53 23.64 10.05 -9.92
CA PRO A 53 22.99 8.75 -10.14
C PRO A 53 21.91 8.76 -11.24
N TYR A 54 21.40 9.93 -11.62
CA TYR A 54 20.17 10.06 -12.39
C TYR A 54 20.37 10.77 -13.73
N LEU A 55 21.34 11.68 -13.82
CA LEU A 55 21.52 12.59 -14.96
C LEU A 55 21.68 11.88 -16.30
N GLU A 56 22.37 10.73 -16.34
CA GLU A 56 22.54 9.98 -17.59
C GLU A 56 21.20 9.56 -18.21
N ARG A 57 20.23 9.16 -17.37
CA ARG A 57 18.90 8.75 -17.85
C ARG A 57 18.09 9.97 -18.32
N CYS A 58 18.19 11.08 -17.61
CA CYS A 58 17.57 12.35 -18.00
C CYS A 58 18.07 12.80 -19.38
N LEU A 59 19.39 12.98 -19.54
CA LEU A 59 19.99 13.44 -20.81
C LEU A 59 19.75 12.47 -21.96
N ALA A 60 19.81 11.16 -21.72
CA ALA A 60 19.48 10.15 -22.74
C ALA A 60 18.05 10.31 -23.26
N SER A 61 17.09 10.64 -22.38
CA SER A 61 15.68 10.80 -22.72
C SER A 61 15.42 12.06 -23.56
N VAL A 62 16.10 13.16 -23.25
CA VAL A 62 15.98 14.45 -23.96
C VAL A 62 16.70 14.41 -25.30
N VAL A 63 17.93 13.88 -25.35
CA VAL A 63 18.69 13.76 -26.60
C VAL A 63 18.02 12.78 -27.57
N GLY A 64 17.32 11.77 -27.05
CA GLY A 64 16.59 10.75 -27.78
C GLY A 64 15.23 11.18 -28.34
N GLN A 65 14.76 12.41 -28.06
CA GLN A 65 13.45 12.90 -28.48
C GLN A 65 13.24 12.83 -30.00
N SER A 66 12.00 12.52 -30.38
CA SER A 66 11.55 12.49 -31.78
C SER A 66 11.50 13.89 -32.40
N TYR A 67 11.21 14.94 -31.63
CA TYR A 67 11.38 16.33 -32.07
C TYR A 67 12.87 16.65 -32.21
N ARG A 68 13.31 17.03 -33.41
CA ARG A 68 14.75 17.12 -33.72
C ARG A 68 15.35 18.51 -33.54
N ASN A 69 14.56 19.57 -33.76
CA ASN A 69 14.97 20.96 -33.69
C ASN A 69 15.03 21.44 -32.22
N LEU A 70 16.04 20.94 -31.49
CA LEU A 70 16.24 21.19 -30.06
C LEU A 70 17.55 21.92 -29.80
N GLU A 71 17.55 22.82 -28.83
CA GLU A 71 18.71 23.12 -28.01
C GLU A 71 18.47 22.65 -26.57
N ILE A 72 19.50 22.16 -25.90
CA ILE A 72 19.43 21.57 -24.57
C ILE A 72 20.40 22.34 -23.67
N LEU A 73 19.87 23.13 -22.76
CA LEU A 73 20.62 24.00 -21.87
C LEU A 73 20.73 23.34 -20.50
N VAL A 74 21.89 22.73 -20.21
CA VAL A 74 22.18 22.13 -18.90
C VAL A 74 22.87 23.19 -18.05
N ILE A 75 22.23 23.60 -16.96
CA ILE A 75 22.73 24.64 -16.05
C ILE A 75 23.11 24.04 -14.70
N ASP A 76 24.41 24.10 -14.39
CA ASP A 76 24.95 23.65 -13.11
C ASP A 76 24.72 24.70 -12.03
N ASP A 77 24.09 24.29 -10.93
CA ASP A 77 23.86 25.11 -9.73
C ASP A 77 24.88 24.77 -8.62
N GLY A 78 26.15 24.63 -9.01
CA GLY A 78 27.27 24.37 -8.10
C GLY A 78 27.35 22.92 -7.60
N SER A 79 27.32 21.93 -8.51
CA SER A 79 27.49 20.52 -8.15
C SER A 79 28.90 20.21 -7.62
N THR A 80 28.99 19.24 -6.71
CA THR A 80 30.24 18.77 -6.09
C THR A 80 30.56 17.30 -6.39
N ASP A 81 29.67 16.61 -7.09
CA ASP A 81 29.80 15.22 -7.54
C ASP A 81 30.13 15.15 -9.05
N ARG A 82 30.04 13.97 -9.68
CA ARG A 82 30.38 13.79 -11.10
C ARG A 82 29.28 14.21 -12.07
N THR A 83 28.26 14.95 -11.61
CA THR A 83 27.17 15.50 -12.44
C THR A 83 27.71 16.20 -13.67
N MET A 84 28.71 17.08 -13.50
CA MET A 84 29.24 17.87 -14.62
C MET A 84 30.15 17.08 -15.56
N ASP A 85 30.75 15.99 -15.11
CA ASP A 85 31.51 15.10 -15.99
C ASP A 85 30.59 14.36 -16.95
N ILE A 86 29.42 13.92 -16.46
CA ILE A 86 28.36 13.32 -17.29
C ILE A 86 27.86 14.34 -18.33
N ALA A 87 27.53 15.56 -17.90
CA ALA A 87 27.04 16.61 -18.80
C ALA A 87 28.05 16.97 -19.91
N ARG A 88 29.34 17.10 -19.56
CA ARG A 88 30.44 17.32 -20.52
C ARG A 88 30.60 16.18 -21.52
N ASP A 89 30.35 14.93 -21.10
CA ASP A 89 30.41 13.78 -21.99
C ASP A 89 29.33 13.82 -23.08
N TYR A 90 28.12 14.24 -22.71
CA TYR A 90 27.01 14.46 -23.64
C TYR A 90 27.26 15.64 -24.58
N ALA A 91 27.73 16.79 -24.07
CA ALA A 91 28.05 17.97 -24.87
C ALA A 91 29.10 17.71 -25.95
N ARG A 92 30.10 16.87 -25.66
CA ARG A 92 31.11 16.45 -26.66
C ARG A 92 30.51 15.61 -27.80
N ARG A 93 29.38 14.94 -27.60
CA ARG A 93 28.78 13.97 -28.54
C ARG A 93 27.54 14.48 -29.26
N ASP A 94 26.79 15.40 -28.66
CA ASP A 94 25.62 16.06 -29.27
C ASP A 94 25.74 17.59 -29.14
N ARG A 95 25.94 18.26 -30.28
CA ARG A 95 26.14 19.72 -30.34
C ARG A 95 24.93 20.54 -29.88
N ARG A 96 23.76 19.92 -29.74
CA ARG A 96 22.56 20.58 -29.20
C ARG A 96 22.68 20.83 -27.70
N VAL A 97 23.56 20.11 -26.99
CA VAL A 97 23.77 20.25 -25.55
C VAL A 97 24.77 21.38 -25.29
N ARG A 98 24.30 22.44 -24.64
CA ARG A 98 25.08 23.60 -24.19
C ARG A 98 25.12 23.60 -22.66
N LEU A 99 26.31 23.78 -22.12
CA LEU A 99 26.52 23.80 -20.67
C LEU A 99 26.64 25.24 -20.19
N LEU A 100 25.91 25.55 -19.13
CA LEU A 100 25.97 26.79 -18.38
C LEU A 100 26.34 26.45 -16.93
N ALA A 101 26.88 27.40 -16.19
CA ALA A 101 27.17 27.21 -14.77
C ALA A 101 26.95 28.52 -14.02
N GLN A 102 26.51 28.40 -12.77
CA GLN A 102 26.40 29.50 -11.83
C GLN A 102 26.86 29.06 -10.44
N PRO A 103 27.21 30.00 -9.54
CA PRO A 103 27.30 29.71 -8.12
C PRO A 103 25.93 29.23 -7.60
N ARG A 104 25.96 28.37 -6.58
CA ARG A 104 24.75 27.80 -5.96
C ARG A 104 23.74 28.90 -5.59
N GLY A 105 22.55 28.83 -6.17
CA GLY A 105 21.52 29.86 -6.08
C GLY A 105 20.08 29.34 -6.29
N GLY A 106 19.89 28.03 -6.36
CA GLY A 106 18.59 27.39 -6.48
C GLY A 106 18.07 27.27 -7.91
N ASN A 107 17.05 26.41 -8.06
CA ASN A 107 16.45 26.08 -9.36
C ASN A 107 15.88 27.29 -10.10
N GLY A 108 15.21 28.22 -9.40
CA GLY A 108 14.63 29.42 -10.02
C GLY A 108 15.69 30.27 -10.72
N ARG A 109 16.79 30.57 -10.02
CA ARG A 109 17.91 31.34 -10.60
C ARG A 109 18.56 30.59 -11.77
N ALA A 110 18.81 29.30 -11.61
CA ALA A 110 19.40 28.47 -12.65
C ALA A 110 18.52 28.45 -13.92
N ARG A 111 17.20 28.30 -13.75
CA ARG A 111 16.24 28.35 -14.86
C ARG A 111 16.22 29.73 -15.52
N ASN A 112 16.23 30.83 -14.77
CA ASN A 112 16.27 32.19 -15.34
C ASN A 112 17.53 32.44 -16.18
N VAL A 113 18.71 32.03 -15.69
CA VAL A 113 19.97 32.12 -16.45
C VAL A 113 19.87 31.36 -17.77
N ALA A 114 19.31 30.15 -17.73
CA ALA A 114 19.13 29.35 -18.94
C ALA A 114 18.09 29.95 -19.90
N ILE A 115 16.96 30.48 -19.40
CA ILE A 115 15.94 31.16 -20.22
C ILE A 115 16.52 32.39 -20.92
N ALA A 116 17.37 33.17 -20.24
CA ALA A 116 18.05 34.31 -20.84
C ALA A 116 19.00 33.89 -21.98
N ALA A 117 19.62 32.71 -21.87
CA ALA A 117 20.50 32.15 -22.90
C ALA A 117 19.77 31.38 -24.02
N ALA A 118 18.47 31.12 -23.86
CA ALA A 118 17.64 30.36 -24.78
C ALA A 118 17.28 31.17 -26.03
N GLN A 119 17.39 30.53 -27.18
CA GLN A 119 17.19 31.08 -28.52
C GLN A 119 15.95 30.50 -29.23
N GLY A 120 15.28 29.53 -28.60
CA GLY A 120 14.13 28.84 -29.16
C GLY A 120 12.87 29.69 -29.21
N SER A 121 12.05 29.45 -30.25
CA SER A 121 10.68 29.96 -30.35
C SER A 121 9.74 29.29 -29.34
N PHE A 122 10.16 28.16 -28.75
CA PHE A 122 9.49 27.48 -27.65
C PHE A 122 10.45 27.22 -26.49
N LEU A 123 9.87 27.10 -25.29
CA LEU A 123 10.57 26.74 -24.06
C LEU A 123 9.96 25.47 -23.45
N ALA A 124 10.81 24.59 -22.92
CA ALA A 124 10.43 23.44 -22.09
C ALA A 124 11.42 23.28 -20.94
N PHE A 125 10.99 22.58 -19.89
CA PHE A 125 11.78 22.34 -18.68
C PHE A 125 11.85 20.85 -18.39
N ALA A 126 12.98 20.36 -17.91
CA ALA A 126 13.11 19.02 -17.38
C ALA A 126 14.06 19.02 -16.19
N ASP A 127 13.75 18.27 -15.15
CA ASP A 127 14.60 18.15 -13.98
C ASP A 127 15.67 17.06 -14.19
N GLY A 128 16.86 17.28 -13.61
CA GLY A 128 18.05 16.45 -13.86
C GLY A 128 17.92 14.97 -13.44
N ASP A 129 16.92 14.62 -12.64
CA ASP A 129 16.67 13.29 -12.09
C ASP A 129 15.48 12.53 -12.74
N ASP A 130 14.81 13.17 -13.68
CA ASP A 130 13.57 12.69 -14.30
C ASP A 130 13.77 12.10 -15.71
N VAL A 131 12.68 11.62 -16.32
CA VAL A 131 12.69 11.04 -17.67
C VAL A 131 11.55 11.57 -18.54
N VAL A 132 11.91 12.16 -19.68
CA VAL A 132 10.96 12.65 -20.69
C VAL A 132 10.59 11.53 -21.68
N GLN A 133 9.31 11.37 -22.00
CA GLN A 133 8.88 10.31 -22.93
C GLN A 133 9.33 10.61 -24.38
N PRO A 134 9.67 9.59 -25.20
CA PRO A 134 10.31 9.80 -26.52
C PRO A 134 9.58 10.70 -27.52
N GLU A 135 8.26 10.84 -27.39
CA GLU A 135 7.41 11.66 -28.28
C GLU A 135 6.87 12.94 -27.64
N ALA A 136 7.21 13.20 -26.37
CA ALA A 136 6.66 14.28 -25.57
C ALA A 136 6.74 15.65 -26.27
N TYR A 137 7.94 16.10 -26.64
CA TYR A 137 8.10 17.44 -27.21
C TYR A 137 7.51 17.56 -28.62
N ARG A 138 7.52 16.48 -29.41
CA ARG A 138 6.91 16.48 -30.74
C ARG A 138 5.40 16.71 -30.64
N LEU A 139 4.73 15.92 -29.81
CA LEU A 139 3.28 16.00 -29.60
C LEU A 139 2.87 17.38 -29.05
N MET A 140 3.61 17.90 -28.07
CA MET A 140 3.32 19.20 -27.46
C MET A 140 3.54 20.39 -28.42
N VAL A 141 4.63 20.39 -29.20
CA VAL A 141 4.90 21.46 -30.18
C VAL A 141 3.93 21.40 -31.35
N GLU A 142 3.65 20.22 -31.90
CA GLU A 142 2.68 20.06 -33.00
C GLU A 142 1.28 20.55 -32.57
N SER A 143 0.85 20.24 -31.34
CA SER A 143 -0.40 20.76 -30.79
C SER A 143 -0.40 22.30 -30.77
N LEU A 144 0.67 22.92 -30.27
CA LEU A 144 0.78 24.37 -30.19
C LEU A 144 0.75 25.06 -31.54
N VAL A 145 1.40 24.48 -32.55
CA VAL A 145 1.39 25.03 -33.90
C VAL A 145 0.00 24.93 -34.51
N ALA A 146 -0.69 23.80 -34.29
CA ALA A 146 -2.04 23.59 -34.82
C ALA A 146 -3.10 24.48 -34.14
N SER A 147 -3.02 24.63 -32.81
CA SER A 147 -4.03 25.33 -32.02
C SER A 147 -3.82 26.84 -31.95
N GLY A 148 -2.58 27.30 -32.07
CA GLY A 148 -2.22 28.69 -31.79
C GLY A 148 -2.22 29.03 -30.29
N SER A 149 -2.38 28.03 -29.41
CA SER A 149 -2.33 28.20 -27.95
C SER A 149 -1.00 28.74 -27.46
N ASP A 150 -1.02 29.32 -26.27
CA ASP A 150 0.13 29.96 -25.64
C ASP A 150 1.09 28.92 -25.00
N PHE A 151 0.54 27.82 -24.48
CA PHE A 151 1.31 26.65 -24.01
C PHE A 151 0.49 25.35 -24.09
N SER A 152 1.18 24.21 -24.05
CA SER A 152 0.57 22.87 -24.03
C SER A 152 1.22 22.01 -22.94
N PHE A 153 0.49 21.02 -22.42
CA PHE A 153 1.01 20.12 -21.41
C PHE A 153 0.35 18.73 -21.44
N GLY A 154 1.12 17.72 -21.04
CA GLY A 154 0.70 16.31 -21.12
C GLY A 154 0.73 15.58 -19.77
N SER A 155 0.19 14.36 -19.78
CA SER A 155 0.06 13.51 -18.59
C SER A 155 1.41 13.08 -18.04
N TYR A 156 1.44 12.72 -16.76
CA TYR A 156 2.65 12.35 -16.04
C TYR A 156 2.40 11.23 -15.03
N CYS A 157 3.47 10.54 -14.63
CA CYS A 157 3.42 9.56 -13.56
C CYS A 157 4.68 9.61 -12.69
N ARG A 158 4.60 9.02 -11.51
CA ARG A 158 5.76 8.89 -10.61
C ARG A 158 6.60 7.66 -10.99
N LEU A 159 7.90 7.76 -10.82
CA LEU A 159 8.87 6.70 -11.07
C LEU A 159 9.59 6.36 -9.76
N ARG A 160 9.41 5.13 -9.27
CA ARG A 160 10.14 4.59 -8.11
C ARG A 160 10.92 3.37 -8.56
N GLY A 161 12.26 3.44 -8.53
CA GLY A 161 13.11 2.45 -9.18
C GLY A 161 12.79 2.31 -10.67
N GLY A 162 12.28 1.14 -11.07
CA GLY A 162 11.82 0.84 -12.43
C GLY A 162 10.30 0.90 -12.63
N SER A 163 9.53 1.13 -11.57
CA SER A 163 8.06 1.04 -11.57
C SER A 163 7.40 2.39 -11.77
N ARG A 164 6.37 2.43 -12.62
CA ARG A 164 5.53 3.61 -12.85
C ARG A 164 4.32 3.58 -11.92
N ILE A 165 4.07 4.68 -11.23
CA ILE A 165 2.97 4.85 -10.30
C ILE A 165 2.05 5.96 -10.86
N PRO A 166 0.81 5.65 -11.25
CA PRO A 166 -0.16 6.64 -11.71
C PRO A 166 -0.43 7.72 -10.65
N VAL A 167 -0.79 8.92 -11.11
CA VAL A 167 -1.17 10.04 -10.24
C VAL A 167 -2.61 10.39 -10.54
N LYS A 168 -3.50 10.23 -9.56
CA LYS A 168 -4.94 10.41 -9.73
C LYS A 168 -5.33 11.76 -10.37
N ALA A 169 -4.71 12.86 -9.92
CA ALA A 169 -4.95 14.19 -10.47
C ALA A 169 -4.55 14.29 -11.96
N ALA A 170 -3.48 13.58 -12.37
CA ALA A 170 -3.08 13.52 -13.77
C ALA A 170 -4.10 12.70 -14.59
N ASP A 171 -4.56 11.56 -14.07
CA ASP A 171 -5.56 10.72 -14.74
C ASP A 171 -6.89 11.48 -14.95
N GLU A 172 -7.33 12.26 -13.95
CA GLU A 172 -8.55 13.07 -14.02
C GLU A 172 -8.44 14.22 -15.04
N LEU A 173 -7.34 14.97 -15.02
CA LEU A 173 -7.16 16.13 -15.89
C LEU A 173 -6.93 15.71 -17.36
N HIS A 174 -6.08 14.71 -17.57
CA HIS A 174 -5.63 14.28 -18.90
C HIS A 174 -6.51 13.20 -19.54
N GLY A 175 -7.48 12.63 -18.81
CA GLY A 175 -8.41 11.65 -19.35
C GLY A 175 -9.33 12.18 -20.48
N LYS A 176 -9.36 13.50 -20.70
CA LYS A 176 -10.04 14.14 -21.83
C LYS A 176 -9.14 15.23 -22.43
N PRO A 177 -8.69 15.09 -23.70
CA PRO A 177 -7.91 16.14 -24.34
C PRO A 177 -8.75 17.40 -24.53
N ARG A 178 -8.13 18.57 -24.36
CA ARG A 178 -8.77 19.87 -24.54
C ARG A 178 -7.81 20.78 -25.30
N ILE A 179 -8.19 21.25 -26.47
CA ILE A 179 -7.34 22.08 -27.34
C ILE A 179 -7.91 23.49 -27.35
N GLY A 180 -7.06 24.50 -27.17
CA GLY A 180 -7.48 25.90 -27.15
C GLY A 180 -8.36 26.30 -25.96
N ALA A 181 -8.22 25.60 -24.82
CA ALA A 181 -9.05 25.82 -23.64
C ALA A 181 -8.62 27.05 -22.83
N ARG A 182 -9.58 27.65 -22.11
CA ARG A 182 -9.33 28.72 -21.14
C ARG A 182 -9.40 28.21 -19.71
N LEU A 183 -8.71 28.88 -18.79
CA LEU A 183 -8.71 28.46 -17.38
C LEU A 183 -10.11 28.49 -16.76
N ALA A 184 -10.95 29.46 -17.14
CA ALA A 184 -12.34 29.53 -16.65
C ALA A 184 -13.21 28.35 -17.13
N GLU A 185 -12.85 27.70 -18.23
CA GLU A 185 -13.54 26.52 -18.78
C GLU A 185 -13.03 25.21 -18.17
N VAL A 186 -11.80 25.23 -17.64
CA VAL A 186 -11.08 24.07 -17.09
C VAL A 186 -10.37 24.50 -15.79
N PRO A 187 -11.11 24.93 -14.75
CA PRO A 187 -10.50 25.46 -13.53
C PRO A 187 -9.61 24.43 -12.83
N GLU A 188 -9.88 23.13 -13.00
CA GLU A 188 -9.05 22.02 -12.49
C GLU A 188 -7.62 22.03 -13.04
N ALA A 189 -7.36 22.68 -14.18
CA ALA A 189 -6.02 22.77 -14.75
C ALA A 189 -5.01 23.47 -13.83
N ILE A 190 -5.48 24.36 -12.94
CA ILE A 190 -4.64 25.02 -11.92
C ILE A 190 -4.03 24.03 -10.91
N HIS A 191 -4.51 22.79 -10.87
CA HIS A 191 -3.93 21.73 -10.05
C HIS A 191 -2.60 21.20 -10.62
N ASP A 192 -2.33 21.42 -11.91
CA ASP A 192 -1.06 21.04 -12.54
C ASP A 192 -0.03 22.17 -12.41
N VAL A 193 0.61 22.24 -11.24
CA VAL A 193 1.55 23.32 -10.87
C VAL A 193 2.97 23.14 -11.39
N PHE A 194 3.22 22.10 -12.21
CA PHE A 194 4.58 21.72 -12.58
C PHE A 194 5.07 22.42 -13.84
N LEU A 195 6.36 22.81 -13.89
CA LEU A 195 6.95 23.37 -15.12
C LEU A 195 7.30 22.30 -16.16
N TRP A 196 7.67 21.10 -15.71
CA TRP A 196 8.39 20.12 -16.51
C TRP A 196 7.53 19.30 -17.50
N ASN A 197 6.20 19.31 -17.37
CA ASN A 197 5.31 18.64 -18.32
C ASN A 197 4.75 19.56 -19.40
N LYS A 198 5.32 20.77 -19.55
CA LYS A 198 4.77 21.84 -20.40
C LYS A 198 5.76 22.29 -21.48
N VAL A 199 5.20 22.75 -22.60
CA VAL A 199 5.91 23.52 -23.64
C VAL A 199 5.23 24.87 -23.80
N PHE A 200 5.99 25.96 -23.78
CA PHE A 200 5.50 27.33 -23.90
C PHE A 200 5.96 27.96 -25.21
N ARG A 201 5.13 28.83 -25.80
CA ARG A 201 5.62 29.78 -26.81
C ARG A 201 6.48 30.83 -26.15
N ARG A 202 7.65 31.14 -26.72
CA ARG A 202 8.59 32.10 -26.13
C ARG A 202 8.00 33.49 -25.97
N ASP A 203 7.32 33.98 -27.00
CA ASP A 203 6.68 35.30 -26.99
C ASP A 203 5.56 35.40 -25.92
N PHE A 204 4.91 34.28 -25.57
CA PHE A 204 3.98 34.25 -24.44
C PHE A 204 4.70 34.30 -23.10
N TRP A 205 5.78 33.51 -22.97
CA TRP A 205 6.60 33.51 -21.77
C TRP A 205 7.08 34.92 -21.43
N ASP A 206 7.68 35.61 -22.40
CA ASP A 206 8.30 36.93 -22.19
C ASP A 206 7.27 38.01 -21.85
N ARG A 207 6.06 37.97 -22.44
CA ARG A 207 5.04 39.00 -22.22
C ARG A 207 4.16 38.80 -20.98
N ALA A 208 3.97 37.57 -20.52
CA ALA A 208 2.91 37.24 -19.55
C ALA A 208 3.37 36.37 -18.36
N VAL A 209 4.33 35.47 -18.56
CA VAL A 209 4.85 34.59 -17.49
C VAL A 209 5.99 35.27 -16.75
N GLY A 210 7.02 35.69 -17.49
CA GLY A 210 8.15 36.46 -16.96
C GLY A 210 9.17 35.62 -16.18
N GLU A 211 9.91 36.31 -15.31
CA GLU A 211 10.98 35.74 -14.51
C GLU A 211 10.45 34.79 -13.43
N ILE A 212 11.11 33.64 -13.23
CA ILE A 212 10.77 32.66 -12.20
C ILE A 212 11.24 33.19 -10.83
N PRO A 213 10.43 33.07 -9.75
CA PRO A 213 10.86 33.45 -8.41
C PRO A 213 12.18 32.80 -8.02
N VAL A 214 13.03 33.56 -7.31
CA VAL A 214 14.34 33.11 -6.82
C VAL A 214 14.32 33.00 -5.30
N ASP A 215 15.35 32.36 -4.74
CA ASP A 215 15.54 32.24 -3.29
C ASP A 215 14.40 31.52 -2.53
N MET A 216 13.65 30.65 -3.21
CA MET A 216 12.60 29.82 -2.59
C MET A 216 12.46 28.46 -3.30
N ARG A 217 11.95 27.46 -2.57
CA ARG A 217 11.40 26.23 -3.16
C ARG A 217 10.01 26.47 -3.75
N TYR A 218 9.55 25.56 -4.60
CA TYR A 218 8.21 25.62 -5.22
C TYR A 218 8.01 26.86 -6.10
N GLU A 219 9.10 27.34 -6.70
CA GLU A 219 9.13 28.50 -7.59
C GLU A 219 8.29 28.31 -8.87
N ASP A 220 8.02 27.04 -9.21
CA ASP A 220 7.15 26.66 -10.31
C ASP A 220 5.69 27.04 -10.07
N GLN A 221 5.20 26.99 -8.83
CA GLN A 221 3.77 27.16 -8.57
C GLN A 221 3.24 28.56 -8.90
N GLU A 222 3.96 29.60 -8.48
CA GLU A 222 3.63 30.99 -8.85
C GLU A 222 3.80 31.21 -10.35
N THR A 223 4.89 30.70 -10.93
CA THR A 223 5.18 30.81 -12.37
C THR A 223 4.07 30.18 -13.21
N ILE A 224 3.62 28.98 -12.85
CA ILE A 224 2.55 28.27 -13.54
C ILE A 224 1.18 28.91 -13.29
N ALA A 225 0.93 29.44 -12.09
CA ALA A 225 -0.28 30.23 -11.83
C ALA A 225 -0.36 31.44 -12.78
N ARG A 226 0.73 32.20 -12.94
CA ARG A 226 0.80 33.31 -13.92
C ARG A 226 0.54 32.82 -15.34
N ALA A 227 1.13 31.68 -15.73
CA ALA A 227 0.90 31.11 -17.05
C ALA A 227 -0.58 30.75 -17.30
N PHE A 228 -1.24 30.09 -16.35
CA PHE A 228 -2.66 29.75 -16.49
C PHE A 228 -3.57 30.97 -16.49
N LEU A 229 -3.32 31.95 -15.60
CA LEU A 229 -4.16 33.14 -15.46
C LEU A 229 -4.08 34.07 -16.67
N ARG A 230 -2.90 34.14 -17.32
CA ARG A 230 -2.62 35.14 -18.36
C ARG A 230 -2.55 34.57 -19.77
N ALA A 231 -2.66 33.25 -19.93
CA ALA A 231 -2.77 32.62 -21.24
C ALA A 231 -4.12 32.95 -21.88
N ARG A 232 -4.11 33.19 -23.20
CA ARG A 232 -5.34 33.31 -23.99
C ARG A 232 -6.01 31.95 -24.17
N SER A 233 -5.20 30.91 -24.36
CA SER A 233 -5.61 29.52 -24.41
C SER A 233 -4.43 28.57 -24.19
N PHE A 234 -4.72 27.34 -23.76
CA PHE A 234 -3.76 26.25 -23.59
C PHE A 234 -4.31 24.91 -24.09
N ASP A 235 -3.40 23.95 -24.29
CA ASP A 235 -3.75 22.60 -24.71
C ASP A 235 -3.44 21.56 -23.62
N VAL A 236 -4.42 20.73 -23.27
CA VAL A 236 -4.32 19.59 -22.35
C VAL A 236 -4.27 18.30 -23.17
N LEU A 237 -3.17 17.55 -23.07
CA LEU A 237 -2.93 16.36 -23.87
C LEU A 237 -3.03 15.08 -23.04
N GLU A 238 -3.70 14.06 -23.58
CA GLU A 238 -3.84 12.72 -22.95
C GLU A 238 -2.51 11.95 -22.79
N PRO A 239 -1.58 11.94 -23.78
CA PRO A 239 -0.40 11.10 -23.70
C PRO A 239 0.48 11.36 -22.47
N LEU A 240 1.07 10.29 -21.92
CA LEU A 240 2.13 10.37 -20.92
C LEU A 240 3.37 11.04 -21.56
N VAL A 241 3.74 12.22 -21.07
CA VAL A 241 4.90 12.98 -21.56
C VAL A 241 6.10 12.93 -20.61
N TYR A 242 5.88 12.64 -19.32
CA TYR A 242 6.92 12.81 -18.31
C TYR A 242 6.84 11.81 -17.15
N GLN A 243 8.00 11.44 -16.60
CA GLN A 243 8.15 10.56 -15.44
C GLN A 243 8.96 11.24 -14.35
N TRP A 244 8.27 11.63 -13.27
CA TRP A 244 8.84 12.30 -12.11
C TRP A 244 9.40 11.27 -11.11
N ARG A 245 10.67 11.36 -10.77
CA ARG A 245 11.38 10.41 -9.90
C ARG A 245 11.15 10.69 -8.42
N LEU A 246 10.82 9.62 -7.68
CA LEU A 246 10.98 9.56 -6.23
C LEU A 246 12.39 9.04 -5.92
N ARG A 247 13.23 9.86 -5.29
CA ARG A 247 14.58 9.46 -4.90
C ARG A 247 14.52 8.52 -3.70
N GLU A 248 15.29 7.45 -3.78
CA GLU A 248 15.33 6.39 -2.76
C GLU A 248 15.92 6.88 -1.43
N ASP A 249 16.81 7.87 -1.47
CA ASP A 249 17.50 8.47 -0.32
C ASP A 249 16.68 9.56 0.39
N GLY A 250 15.51 9.93 -0.14
CA GLY A 250 14.69 10.99 0.44
C GLY A 250 15.20 12.41 0.20
N SER A 251 16.24 12.60 -0.63
CA SER A 251 16.89 13.91 -0.83
C SER A 251 16.10 14.89 -1.70
N SER A 252 14.95 14.50 -2.26
CA SER A 252 14.10 15.41 -3.03
C SER A 252 13.52 16.50 -2.13
N ILE A 253 13.45 17.72 -2.66
CA ILE A 253 12.74 18.84 -2.03
C ILE A 253 11.32 18.43 -1.61
N THR A 254 10.63 17.67 -2.47
CA THR A 254 9.25 17.22 -2.23
C THR A 254 9.09 16.25 -1.05
N GLN A 255 10.20 15.70 -0.52
CA GLN A 255 10.24 14.76 0.60
C GLN A 255 10.62 15.45 1.94
N GLY A 256 10.98 16.74 1.92
CA GLY A 256 11.52 17.49 3.07
C GLY A 256 10.50 18.22 3.96
N LYS A 257 9.24 17.76 4.07
CA LYS A 257 8.14 18.50 4.72
C LYS A 257 8.36 18.85 6.20
N HIS A 258 9.26 18.13 6.86
CA HIS A 258 9.62 18.33 8.27
C HIS A 258 10.59 19.51 8.48
N LEU A 259 11.20 20.02 7.40
CA LEU A 259 12.15 21.13 7.47
C LEU A 259 11.41 22.46 7.58
N ILE A 260 11.88 23.34 8.47
CA ILE A 260 11.27 24.65 8.66
C ILE A 260 11.44 25.55 7.42
N GLU A 261 12.53 25.40 6.68
CA GLU A 261 12.74 26.12 5.42
C GLU A 261 11.74 25.68 4.35
N ASP A 262 11.41 24.38 4.30
CA ASP A 262 10.40 23.87 3.38
C ASP A 262 9.00 24.40 3.72
N LEU A 263 8.65 24.45 5.00
CA LEU A 263 7.41 25.08 5.47
C LEU A 263 7.36 26.57 5.12
N ARG A 264 8.44 27.32 5.37
CA ARG A 264 8.52 28.75 5.06
C ARG A 264 8.29 29.00 3.57
N ASP A 265 9.05 28.33 2.72
CA ASP A 265 8.97 28.48 1.27
C ASP A 265 7.59 28.07 0.75
N ARG A 266 7.00 27.03 1.36
CA ARG A 266 5.64 26.59 1.02
C ARG A 266 4.59 27.65 1.34
N LEU A 267 4.63 28.23 2.53
CA LEU A 267 3.68 29.26 2.95
C LEU A 267 3.84 30.50 2.08
N GLN A 268 5.08 30.89 1.77
CA GLN A 268 5.38 31.99 0.85
C GLN A 268 4.83 31.73 -0.56
N ALA A 269 5.07 30.54 -1.12
CA ALA A 269 4.54 30.15 -2.43
C ALA A 269 3.00 30.19 -2.44
N ALA A 270 2.37 29.64 -1.40
CA ALA A 270 0.92 29.65 -1.27
C ALA A 270 0.35 31.07 -1.16
N ALA A 271 1.00 31.96 -0.41
CA ALA A 271 0.59 33.36 -0.28
C ALA A 271 0.74 34.13 -1.60
N SER A 272 1.85 33.95 -2.31
CA SER A 272 2.05 34.56 -3.63
C SER A 272 0.99 34.12 -4.64
N VAL A 273 0.73 32.81 -4.70
CA VAL A 273 -0.32 32.25 -5.56
C VAL A 273 -1.71 32.71 -5.13
N ALA A 274 -2.00 32.80 -3.82
CA ALA A 274 -3.26 33.33 -3.30
C ALA A 274 -3.51 34.74 -3.83
N ALA A 275 -2.52 35.64 -3.69
CA ALA A 275 -2.61 37.03 -4.12
C ALA A 275 -2.87 37.15 -5.64
N LEU A 276 -2.22 36.31 -6.46
CA LEU A 276 -2.45 36.26 -7.90
C LEU A 276 -3.87 35.79 -8.24
N ILE A 277 -4.32 34.70 -7.62
CA ILE A 277 -5.64 34.12 -7.93
C ILE A 277 -6.76 35.04 -7.44
N GLU A 278 -6.60 35.68 -6.27
CA GLU A 278 -7.59 36.61 -5.73
C GLU A 278 -7.70 37.91 -6.56
N SER A 279 -6.61 38.33 -7.21
CA SER A 279 -6.58 39.54 -8.03
C SER A 279 -6.99 39.32 -9.49
N GLU A 280 -6.59 38.20 -10.10
CA GLU A 280 -6.74 37.97 -11.55
C GLU A 280 -7.78 36.89 -11.90
N ALA A 281 -8.11 35.96 -11.00
CA ALA A 281 -8.91 34.78 -11.34
C ALA A 281 -10.41 35.00 -11.22
N ALA A 282 -11.18 34.27 -12.05
CA ALA A 282 -12.61 34.14 -11.85
C ALA A 282 -12.92 33.38 -10.54
N ALA A 283 -14.07 33.67 -9.92
CA ALA A 283 -14.47 33.07 -8.64
C ALA A 283 -14.47 31.53 -8.65
N GLY A 284 -14.81 30.90 -9.78
CA GLY A 284 -14.77 29.45 -9.94
C GLY A 284 -13.35 28.85 -9.85
N VAL A 285 -12.34 29.56 -10.36
CA VAL A 285 -10.93 29.15 -10.28
C VAL A 285 -10.42 29.29 -8.85
N LEU A 286 -10.75 30.40 -8.18
CA LEU A 286 -10.40 30.63 -6.77
C LEU A 286 -10.93 29.52 -5.86
N ALA A 287 -12.20 29.12 -6.03
CA ALA A 287 -12.79 28.02 -5.29
C ALA A 287 -12.03 26.70 -5.50
N VAL A 288 -11.74 26.34 -6.77
CA VAL A 288 -11.03 25.11 -7.13
C VAL A 288 -9.59 25.08 -6.59
N TRP A 289 -8.90 26.21 -6.61
CA TRP A 289 -7.57 26.33 -6.03
C TRP A 289 -7.59 26.21 -4.51
N ARG A 290 -8.48 26.94 -3.81
CA ARG A 290 -8.64 26.85 -2.34
C ARG A 290 -8.98 25.44 -1.89
N ARG A 291 -9.87 24.75 -2.61
CA ARG A 291 -10.21 23.35 -2.35
C ARG A 291 -8.97 22.46 -2.30
N ARG A 292 -8.03 22.64 -3.23
CA ARG A 292 -6.77 21.89 -3.24
C ARG A 292 -5.84 22.34 -2.11
N LEU A 293 -5.68 23.66 -1.92
CA LEU A 293 -4.82 24.23 -0.87
C LEU A 293 -5.16 23.61 0.49
N PHE A 294 -6.45 23.64 0.85
CA PHE A 294 -6.93 23.15 2.14
C PHE A 294 -7.06 21.63 2.19
N GLY A 295 -7.44 20.98 1.08
CA GLY A 295 -7.75 19.55 1.04
C GLY A 295 -6.56 18.62 0.83
N ALA A 296 -5.41 19.12 0.36
CA ALA A 296 -4.27 18.27 0.00
C ALA A 296 -2.91 18.90 0.27
N ASP A 297 -2.79 20.20 0.04
CA ASP A 297 -1.52 20.88 -0.15
C ASP A 297 -0.87 21.30 1.18
N LEU A 298 -1.68 21.67 2.18
CA LEU A 298 -1.23 22.01 3.54
C LEU A 298 -1.24 20.82 4.50
N LEU A 299 -2.00 19.76 4.21
CA LEU A 299 -2.14 18.58 5.09
C LEU A 299 -0.80 17.93 5.45
N PRO A 300 0.17 17.72 4.53
CA PRO A 300 1.45 17.10 4.87
C PRO A 300 2.23 17.88 5.94
N TYR A 301 2.05 19.19 6.03
CA TYR A 301 2.70 20.04 7.05
C TYR A 301 2.02 19.91 8.41
N LEU A 302 0.70 19.72 8.44
CA LEU A 302 -0.03 19.40 9.67
C LEU A 302 0.44 18.05 10.26
N GLU A 303 0.67 17.07 9.38
CA GLU A 303 1.19 15.75 9.76
C GLU A 303 2.59 15.82 10.38
N GLN A 304 3.43 16.79 9.98
CA GLN A 304 4.74 17.01 10.62
C GLN A 304 4.63 17.84 11.91
N ALA A 305 3.72 18.81 11.96
CA ALA A 305 3.59 19.75 13.08
C ALA A 305 3.32 19.08 14.44
N VAL A 306 2.69 17.90 14.43
CA VAL A 306 2.41 17.10 15.63
C VAL A 306 3.67 16.66 16.38
N ASP A 307 4.82 16.59 15.69
CA ASP A 307 6.13 16.22 16.24
C ASP A 307 7.19 17.31 16.10
N ALA A 308 6.86 18.40 15.41
CA ALA A 308 7.76 19.51 15.22
C ALA A 308 7.93 20.33 16.51
N ASP A 309 9.01 21.11 16.56
CA ASP A 309 9.27 22.05 17.63
C ASP A 309 8.31 23.26 17.60
N ASP A 310 8.42 24.09 18.64
CA ASP A 310 7.57 25.27 18.78
C ASP A 310 7.85 26.33 17.69
N GLN A 311 9.05 26.33 17.10
CA GLN A 311 9.39 27.26 16.01
C GLN A 311 8.62 26.91 14.74
N TYR A 312 8.61 25.63 14.36
CA TYR A 312 7.84 25.13 13.22
C TYR A 312 6.34 25.31 13.44
N ARG A 313 5.84 24.97 14.64
CA ARG A 313 4.43 25.16 15.02
C ARG A 313 4.02 26.62 14.99
N GLY A 314 4.86 27.52 15.48
CA GLY A 314 4.65 28.97 15.43
C GLY A 314 4.52 29.47 13.99
N LEU A 315 5.49 29.12 13.13
CA LEU A 315 5.49 29.51 11.72
C LEU A 315 4.25 28.98 10.98
N LEU A 316 3.87 27.73 11.24
CA LEU A 316 2.66 27.15 10.64
C LEU A 316 1.40 27.87 11.12
N THR A 317 1.28 28.15 12.42
CA THR A 317 0.13 28.84 13.01
C THR A 317 -0.04 30.23 12.39
N GLU A 318 1.05 30.99 12.28
CA GLU A 318 1.07 32.32 11.68
C GLU A 318 0.65 32.27 10.21
N GLY A 319 1.29 31.42 9.39
CA GLY A 319 0.96 31.30 7.97
C GLY A 319 -0.48 30.81 7.71
N LEU A 320 -1.00 29.93 8.58
CA LEU A 320 -2.41 29.52 8.52
C LEU A 320 -3.37 30.64 8.95
N GLY A 321 -2.94 31.57 9.79
CA GLY A 321 -3.70 32.76 10.17
C GLY A 321 -4.10 33.61 8.96
N GLU A 322 -3.22 33.68 7.96
CA GLU A 322 -3.43 34.40 6.71
C GLU A 322 -4.10 33.52 5.65
N LEU A 323 -3.50 32.37 5.32
CA LEU A 323 -3.92 31.52 4.20
C LEU A 323 -5.20 30.74 4.46
N ALA A 324 -5.47 30.42 5.73
CA ALA A 324 -6.56 29.56 6.17
C ALA A 324 -7.36 30.24 7.30
N ALA A 325 -7.53 31.56 7.20
CA ALA A 325 -8.38 32.31 8.11
C ALA A 325 -9.78 31.67 8.20
N ARG A 326 -10.40 31.69 9.39
CA ARG A 326 -11.67 31.00 9.65
C ARG A 326 -12.76 31.29 8.59
N PRO A 327 -13.02 32.55 8.17
CA PRO A 327 -14.02 32.81 7.14
C PRO A 327 -13.74 32.11 5.81
N LEU A 328 -12.46 31.95 5.44
CA LEU A 328 -12.06 31.25 4.21
C LEU A 328 -12.30 29.74 4.32
N LEU A 329 -12.00 29.15 5.49
CA LEU A 329 -12.30 27.74 5.76
C LEU A 329 -13.81 27.47 5.79
N GLU A 330 -14.60 28.38 6.36
CA GLU A 330 -16.07 28.28 6.39
C GLU A 330 -16.69 28.41 5.00
N GLN A 331 -16.09 29.22 4.11
CA GLN A 331 -16.53 29.36 2.72
C GLN A 331 -16.15 28.15 1.85
N ALA A 332 -15.05 27.47 2.14
CA ALA A 332 -14.54 26.32 1.38
C ALA A 332 -15.31 25.02 1.69
N THR A 333 -16.64 25.04 1.58
CA THR A 333 -17.51 23.91 1.90
C THR A 333 -17.34 22.70 0.97
N ASP A 334 -16.70 22.88 -0.18
CA ASP A 334 -16.33 21.83 -1.15
C ASP A 334 -14.98 21.15 -0.83
N ALA A 335 -14.24 21.67 0.15
CA ALA A 335 -13.06 21.03 0.71
C ALA A 335 -13.43 19.99 1.79
N ASP A 336 -12.58 18.96 1.91
CA ASP A 336 -12.76 17.88 2.89
C ASP A 336 -12.99 18.43 4.30
N VAL A 337 -14.09 18.01 4.94
CA VAL A 337 -14.51 18.49 6.26
C VAL A 337 -13.42 18.20 7.30
N GLN A 338 -12.85 17.00 7.28
CA GLN A 338 -11.77 16.65 8.19
C GLN A 338 -10.57 17.57 8.00
N ALA A 339 -10.14 17.82 6.76
CA ALA A 339 -9.00 18.71 6.47
C ALA A 339 -9.20 20.13 7.00
N ARG A 340 -10.40 20.71 6.83
CA ARG A 340 -10.73 22.04 7.37
C ARG A 340 -10.69 22.09 8.89
N VAL A 341 -11.13 21.03 9.56
CA VAL A 341 -11.02 20.91 11.02
C VAL A 341 -9.56 20.81 11.46
N LEU A 342 -8.72 20.03 10.78
CA LEU A 342 -7.29 19.95 11.10
C LEU A 342 -6.60 21.32 10.95
N LEU A 343 -6.95 22.08 9.90
CA LEU A 343 -6.44 23.42 9.68
C LEU A 343 -6.87 24.40 10.79
N ASP A 344 -8.14 24.38 11.22
CA ASP A 344 -8.60 25.24 12.33
C ASP A 344 -7.92 24.89 13.66
N LEU A 345 -7.71 23.60 13.95
CA LEU A 345 -6.99 23.15 15.14
C LEU A 345 -5.54 23.65 15.14
N ALA A 346 -4.82 23.49 14.03
CA ALA A 346 -3.44 23.97 13.89
C ALA A 346 -3.37 25.51 14.00
N ARG A 347 -4.26 26.23 13.32
CA ARG A 347 -4.36 27.70 13.38
C ARG A 347 -4.64 28.24 14.79
N ARG A 348 -5.28 27.45 15.64
CA ARG A 348 -5.57 27.79 17.04
C ARG A 348 -4.50 27.31 18.02
N GLY A 349 -3.50 26.55 17.57
CA GLY A 349 -2.51 25.93 18.43
C GLY A 349 -3.05 24.75 19.26
N GLU A 350 -4.15 24.12 18.86
CA GLU A 350 -4.77 22.98 19.55
C GLU A 350 -4.03 21.66 19.26
N TRP A 351 -2.73 21.62 19.56
CA TRP A 351 -1.81 20.56 19.10
C TRP A 351 -2.17 19.16 19.60
N ALA A 352 -2.75 19.03 20.79
CA ALA A 352 -3.17 17.75 21.35
C ALA A 352 -4.36 17.14 20.57
N ASP A 353 -5.34 17.97 20.20
CA ASP A 353 -6.45 17.54 19.36
C ASP A 353 -6.00 17.29 17.93
N LEU A 354 -5.12 18.13 17.37
CA LEU A 354 -4.54 17.91 16.05
C LEU A 354 -3.83 16.55 15.98
N ARG A 355 -2.99 16.23 16.96
CA ARG A 355 -2.26 14.96 17.04
C ARG A 355 -3.20 13.76 17.03
N ARG A 356 -4.26 13.79 17.85
CA ARG A 356 -5.28 12.73 17.89
C ARG A 356 -6.03 12.61 16.56
N ALA A 357 -6.40 13.73 15.96
CA ALA A 357 -7.16 13.78 14.72
C ALA A 357 -6.33 13.29 13.51
N VAL A 358 -5.06 13.66 13.43
CA VAL A 358 -4.12 13.16 12.40
C VAL A 358 -3.93 11.65 12.53
N ALA A 359 -3.68 11.15 13.75
CA ALA A 359 -3.55 9.71 13.99
C ALA A 359 -4.85 8.95 13.62
N ALA A 360 -6.01 9.47 14.02
CA ALA A 360 -7.30 8.85 13.71
C ALA A 360 -7.61 8.86 12.21
N ARG A 361 -7.28 9.94 11.49
CA ARG A 361 -7.42 10.02 10.03
C ARG A 361 -6.53 9.01 9.32
N ALA A 362 -5.31 8.77 9.83
CA ALA A 362 -4.43 7.74 9.29
C ALA A 362 -5.00 6.32 9.49
N ASP A 363 -5.60 6.04 10.64
CA ASP A 363 -6.15 4.73 11.00
C ASP A 363 -7.52 4.43 10.36
N GLN A 364 -8.40 5.44 10.27
CA GLN A 364 -9.79 5.30 9.83
C GLN A 364 -9.99 5.69 8.35
N GLY A 365 -9.04 6.42 7.77
CA GLY A 365 -9.12 6.96 6.43
C GLY A 365 -9.83 8.32 6.35
N THR A 366 -10.02 8.79 5.13
CA THR A 366 -10.48 10.16 4.83
C THR A 366 -11.96 10.26 4.48
N GLN A 367 -12.71 9.15 4.49
CA GLN A 367 -14.15 9.16 4.21
C GLN A 367 -14.91 9.81 5.37
N THR A 368 -15.84 10.70 5.02
CA THR A 368 -16.67 11.44 5.98
C THR A 368 -18.13 11.07 5.78
N PRO A 369 -18.82 10.51 6.81
CA PRO A 369 -20.26 10.34 6.78
C PRO A 369 -20.97 11.69 6.90
N TYR A 370 -22.18 11.79 6.35
CA TYR A 370 -22.94 13.04 6.25
C TYR A 370 -24.32 12.94 6.91
N LEU A 371 -24.70 14.03 7.58
CA LEU A 371 -26.07 14.31 7.98
C LEU A 371 -26.68 15.27 6.96
N ILE A 372 -27.89 14.95 6.49
CA ILE A 372 -28.61 15.74 5.48
C ILE A 372 -29.84 16.36 6.14
N GLY A 373 -29.87 17.68 6.22
CA GLY A 373 -31.03 18.46 6.62
C GLY A 373 -31.75 19.08 5.41
N ALA A 374 -32.83 19.81 5.66
CA ALA A 374 -33.56 20.53 4.61
C ALA A 374 -32.63 21.52 3.87
N ASP A 375 -31.85 22.32 4.60
CA ASP A 375 -31.06 23.41 4.02
C ASP A 375 -29.55 23.17 3.99
N ALA A 376 -29.04 22.11 4.63
CA ALA A 376 -27.61 21.88 4.77
C ALA A 376 -27.21 20.40 4.74
N VAL A 377 -25.97 20.15 4.32
CA VAL A 377 -25.26 18.88 4.49
C VAL A 377 -24.14 19.12 5.50
N ALA A 378 -24.01 18.26 6.51
CA ALA A 378 -23.00 18.38 7.54
C ALA A 378 -22.19 17.08 7.66
N GLY A 379 -20.87 17.19 7.63
CA GLY A 379 -19.96 16.06 7.85
C GLY A 379 -19.90 15.68 9.32
N VAL A 380 -19.84 14.38 9.60
CA VAL A 380 -19.66 13.82 10.94
C VAL A 380 -18.20 13.43 11.07
N LEU A 381 -17.50 14.04 12.04
CA LEU A 381 -16.11 13.68 12.30
C LEU A 381 -16.02 12.22 12.77
N PRO A 382 -15.12 11.42 12.19
CA PRO A 382 -15.01 10.02 12.56
C PRO A 382 -14.22 9.82 13.88
N PHE A 383 -13.68 10.92 14.44
CA PHE A 383 -12.91 10.98 15.67
C PHE A 383 -13.43 12.05 16.63
N PRO A 384 -13.25 11.88 17.94
CA PRO A 384 -13.58 12.91 18.93
C PRO A 384 -12.56 14.05 18.88
N VAL A 385 -13.04 15.27 19.14
CA VAL A 385 -12.23 16.47 19.33
C VAL A 385 -12.66 17.12 20.65
N ALA A 386 -11.71 17.38 21.55
CA ALA A 386 -11.99 18.01 22.85
C ALA A 386 -12.24 19.51 22.69
N ALA A 387 -11.45 20.17 21.84
CA ALA A 387 -11.70 21.54 21.40
C ALA A 387 -13.05 21.63 20.69
N GLY A 388 -13.85 22.63 21.05
CA GLY A 388 -15.11 22.91 20.37
C GLY A 388 -14.87 23.24 18.89
N ILE A 389 -15.58 22.53 18.00
CA ILE A 389 -15.58 22.76 16.56
C ILE A 389 -16.86 23.49 16.16
N PRO A 390 -16.77 24.67 15.51
CA PRO A 390 -17.94 25.37 14.98
C PRO A 390 -18.69 24.52 13.94
N ASP A 391 -20.03 24.46 14.03
CA ASP A 391 -20.88 23.76 13.07
C ASP A 391 -20.69 24.25 11.63
N THR A 392 -20.27 25.50 11.44
CA THR A 392 -19.94 26.10 10.13
C THR A 392 -18.80 25.37 9.43
N LEU A 393 -17.81 24.85 10.16
CA LEU A 393 -16.72 24.05 9.60
C LEU A 393 -17.16 22.63 9.24
N LEU A 394 -18.24 22.14 9.84
CA LEU A 394 -18.82 20.84 9.51
C LEU A 394 -19.72 20.88 8.28
N ARG A 395 -20.20 22.07 7.86
CA ARG A 395 -21.01 22.22 6.64
C ARG A 395 -20.23 21.79 5.40
N ALA A 396 -20.86 20.99 4.55
CA ALA A 396 -20.32 20.56 3.27
C ALA A 396 -21.19 21.07 2.12
N ASP A 397 -20.55 21.33 0.97
CA ASP A 397 -21.24 21.65 -0.27
C ASP A 397 -22.08 20.44 -0.70
N PRO A 398 -23.37 20.58 -1.04
CA PRO A 398 -24.20 19.45 -1.48
C PRO A 398 -23.62 18.63 -2.65
N ARG A 399 -22.72 19.20 -3.46
CA ARG A 399 -22.00 18.50 -4.54
C ARG A 399 -21.05 17.41 -4.04
N VAL A 400 -20.76 17.33 -2.74
CA VAL A 400 -20.01 16.19 -2.17
C VAL A 400 -20.82 14.89 -2.18
N LEU A 401 -22.16 15.00 -2.29
CA LEU A 401 -23.04 13.85 -2.41
C LEU A 401 -22.88 13.23 -3.80
N ALA A 402 -22.30 12.03 -3.84
CA ALA A 402 -22.08 11.28 -5.07
C ALA A 402 -22.91 9.99 -5.05
N ALA A 403 -23.68 9.78 -6.12
CA ALA A 403 -24.41 8.53 -6.31
C ALA A 403 -23.46 7.44 -6.82
N GLU A 404 -23.53 6.27 -6.20
CA GLU A 404 -22.89 5.05 -6.64
C GLU A 404 -23.95 4.01 -6.93
N ALA A 405 -23.79 3.33 -8.07
CA ALA A 405 -24.71 2.31 -8.47
C ALA A 405 -24.00 1.20 -9.26
N GLY A 406 -24.56 0.00 -9.19
CA GLY A 406 -24.00 -1.17 -9.85
C GLY A 406 -25.08 -2.20 -10.16
N VAL A 407 -24.87 -2.96 -11.23
CA VAL A 407 -25.74 -4.07 -11.62
C VAL A 407 -25.15 -5.37 -11.11
N THR A 408 -25.94 -6.14 -10.38
CA THR A 408 -25.51 -7.39 -9.75
C THR A 408 -26.04 -8.62 -10.48
N ASP A 409 -27.16 -8.50 -11.19
CA ASP A 409 -27.74 -9.58 -12.00
C ASP A 409 -28.70 -9.03 -13.08
N VAL A 410 -28.92 -9.81 -14.13
CA VAL A 410 -29.93 -9.56 -15.16
C VAL A 410 -30.64 -10.89 -15.44
N ARG A 411 -31.96 -10.97 -15.47
CA ARG A 411 -32.71 -12.20 -15.76
C ARG A 411 -33.68 -12.00 -16.91
N ASP A 412 -33.80 -13.01 -17.77
CA ASP A 412 -34.86 -13.05 -18.78
C ASP A 412 -36.14 -13.59 -18.17
N GLU A 413 -37.22 -12.83 -18.30
CA GLU A 413 -38.57 -13.26 -17.95
C GLU A 413 -39.48 -13.10 -19.16
N SER A 414 -40.61 -13.80 -19.24
CA SER A 414 -41.47 -13.80 -20.43
C SER A 414 -41.83 -12.38 -20.94
N ASP A 415 -41.98 -11.42 -20.05
CA ASP A 415 -42.43 -10.05 -20.32
C ASP A 415 -41.32 -8.98 -20.36
N GLY A 416 -40.04 -9.36 -20.26
CA GLY A 416 -38.92 -8.41 -20.32
C GLY A 416 -37.64 -8.92 -19.67
N LEU A 417 -36.72 -8.00 -19.39
CA LEU A 417 -35.48 -8.28 -18.67
C LEU A 417 -35.55 -7.67 -17.27
N ILE A 418 -35.36 -8.47 -16.22
CA ILE A 418 -35.26 -7.98 -14.85
C ILE A 418 -33.81 -7.68 -14.52
N VAL A 419 -33.49 -6.42 -14.29
CA VAL A 419 -32.17 -5.99 -13.81
C VAL A 419 -32.23 -5.85 -12.30
N THR A 420 -31.31 -6.53 -11.60
CA THR A 420 -31.09 -6.37 -10.16
C THR A 420 -29.80 -5.60 -9.95
N GLY A 421 -29.83 -4.60 -9.08
CA GLY A 421 -28.69 -3.74 -8.80
C GLY A 421 -28.78 -3.09 -7.43
N TYR A 422 -27.88 -2.16 -7.18
CA TYR A 422 -27.90 -1.28 -6.02
C TYR A 422 -27.62 0.14 -6.46
N ALA A 423 -28.13 1.10 -5.68
CA ALA A 423 -27.78 2.49 -5.82
C ALA A 423 -27.92 3.22 -4.48
N TYR A 424 -26.84 3.88 -4.06
CA TYR A 424 -26.75 4.63 -2.80
C TYR A 424 -26.02 5.96 -3.00
N VAL A 425 -26.15 6.86 -2.02
CA VAL A 425 -25.37 8.10 -1.95
C VAL A 425 -24.21 7.88 -0.98
N ARG A 426 -22.97 8.03 -1.45
CA ARG A 426 -21.77 7.82 -0.61
C ARG A 426 -21.80 8.77 0.61
N GLY A 427 -21.50 8.23 1.77
CA GLY A 427 -21.47 8.89 3.07
C GLY A 427 -22.86 9.07 3.69
N VAL A 428 -23.92 8.52 3.10
CA VAL A 428 -25.30 8.69 3.57
C VAL A 428 -25.88 7.33 3.96
N ASP A 429 -26.25 7.19 5.23
CA ASP A 429 -26.82 5.95 5.76
C ASP A 429 -28.24 5.70 5.22
N ASP A 430 -28.39 4.66 4.40
CA ASP A 430 -29.68 4.30 3.80
C ASP A 430 -30.70 3.86 4.85
N SER A 431 -30.26 3.32 5.99
CA SER A 431 -31.18 2.94 7.08
C SER A 431 -31.87 4.16 7.71
N ARG A 432 -31.26 5.34 7.58
CA ARG A 432 -31.76 6.61 8.10
C ARG A 432 -32.54 7.43 7.07
N TYR A 433 -32.03 7.55 5.85
CA TYR A 433 -32.58 8.49 4.87
C TYR A 433 -33.43 7.85 3.76
N ARG A 434 -33.21 6.56 3.46
CA ARG A 434 -33.87 5.82 2.35
C ARG A 434 -34.21 6.71 1.13
N PRO A 435 -33.22 7.14 0.33
CA PRO A 435 -33.46 8.02 -0.81
C PRO A 435 -34.53 7.47 -1.77
N ASP A 436 -35.32 8.33 -2.40
CA ASP A 436 -36.22 7.89 -3.45
C ASP A 436 -35.40 7.56 -4.71
N LEU A 437 -35.75 6.48 -5.42
CA LEU A 437 -34.97 6.01 -6.57
C LEU A 437 -35.79 6.01 -7.85
N THR A 438 -35.21 6.61 -8.88
CA THR A 438 -35.73 6.59 -10.24
C THR A 438 -34.70 6.01 -11.19
N VAL A 439 -35.13 5.11 -12.08
CA VAL A 439 -34.28 4.55 -13.14
C VAL A 439 -34.83 4.96 -14.50
N THR A 440 -33.95 5.48 -15.36
CA THR A 440 -34.24 5.84 -16.75
C THR A 440 -33.22 5.22 -17.69
N TRP A 441 -33.58 5.08 -18.98
CA TRP A 441 -32.68 4.58 -20.02
C TRP A 441 -32.89 5.32 -21.34
N PRO A 442 -31.83 5.48 -22.16
CA PRO A 442 -31.91 6.16 -23.44
C PRO A 442 -32.74 5.35 -24.46
N GLY A 443 -33.42 6.07 -25.36
CA GLY A 443 -34.11 5.46 -26.51
C GLY A 443 -33.15 5.13 -27.64
N GLY A 444 -33.49 4.13 -28.46
CA GLY A 444 -32.70 3.77 -29.64
C GLY A 444 -32.57 4.93 -30.64
N SER A 445 -31.56 4.87 -31.53
CA SER A 445 -31.29 5.84 -32.59
C SER A 445 -32.42 5.90 -33.61
N GLY A 446 -33.47 6.64 -33.25
CA GLY A 446 -34.74 6.78 -33.97
C GLY A 446 -35.81 7.55 -33.18
N GLY A 447 -35.50 8.06 -31.98
CA GLY A 447 -36.39 8.95 -31.22
C GLY A 447 -37.60 8.28 -30.56
N THR A 448 -37.73 6.95 -30.64
CA THR A 448 -38.78 6.18 -29.98
C THR A 448 -38.14 5.04 -29.18
N GLY A 449 -38.41 4.96 -27.86
CA GLY A 449 -38.00 3.81 -27.02
C GLY A 449 -37.28 4.12 -25.69
N GLY A 450 -37.01 5.38 -25.37
CA GLY A 450 -36.51 5.77 -24.04
C GLY A 450 -37.64 5.66 -23.00
N GLY A 451 -37.32 5.29 -21.77
CA GLY A 451 -38.34 5.05 -20.75
C GLY A 451 -37.88 5.33 -19.33
N ARG A 452 -38.88 5.39 -18.44
CA ARG A 452 -38.71 5.46 -16.99
C ARG A 452 -39.37 4.22 -16.40
N GLY A 453 -38.61 3.47 -15.61
CA GLY A 453 -39.07 2.26 -14.95
C GLY A 453 -39.30 2.52 -13.48
N ALA A 454 -40.43 2.04 -12.94
CA ALA A 454 -40.59 1.94 -11.49
C ALA A 454 -39.67 0.83 -10.98
N ALA A 455 -38.67 1.18 -10.18
CA ALA A 455 -37.80 0.21 -9.55
C ALA A 455 -38.39 -0.21 -8.20
N ALA A 456 -38.45 -1.51 -7.94
CA ALA A 456 -38.82 -2.03 -6.63
C ALA A 456 -37.56 -2.10 -5.76
N ARG A 457 -37.62 -1.49 -4.56
CA ARG A 457 -36.53 -1.58 -3.58
C ARG A 457 -36.44 -3.00 -3.02
N ILE A 458 -35.22 -3.48 -2.84
CA ILE A 458 -34.92 -4.75 -2.18
C ILE A 458 -33.84 -4.52 -1.13
N ARG A 459 -33.93 -5.25 -0.02
CA ARG A 459 -32.85 -5.31 0.96
C ARG A 459 -31.91 -6.46 0.60
N ASP A 460 -30.63 -6.18 0.51
CA ASP A 460 -29.57 -7.15 0.22
C ASP A 460 -28.30 -6.77 1.01
N ALA A 461 -28.00 -7.52 2.07
CA ALA A 461 -26.83 -7.27 2.92
C ALA A 461 -25.50 -7.46 2.17
N GLU A 462 -25.49 -8.15 1.02
CA GLU A 462 -24.27 -8.25 0.19
C GLU A 462 -23.87 -6.90 -0.41
N ILE A 463 -24.79 -5.93 -0.50
CA ILE A 463 -24.45 -4.58 -0.96
C ILE A 463 -23.39 -3.93 -0.06
N ASP A 464 -23.40 -4.18 1.25
CA ASP A 464 -22.37 -3.66 2.17
C ASP A 464 -21.00 -4.32 1.98
N LEU A 465 -20.96 -5.49 1.33
CA LEU A 465 -19.71 -6.14 0.90
C LEU A 465 -19.21 -5.62 -0.45
N LEU A 466 -20.13 -5.15 -1.30
CA LEU A 466 -19.83 -4.60 -2.63
C LEU A 466 -19.52 -3.11 -2.58
N SER A 467 -20.10 -2.39 -1.62
CA SER A 467 -19.95 -0.96 -1.41
C SER A 467 -18.50 -0.59 -1.13
N THR A 468 -18.12 0.60 -1.57
CA THR A 468 -16.83 1.20 -1.25
C THR A 468 -16.91 2.20 -0.08
N ASP A 469 -18.09 2.35 0.52
CA ASP A 469 -18.33 3.13 1.72
C ASP A 469 -18.01 2.32 2.97
N ARG A 470 -17.11 2.84 3.82
CA ARG A 470 -16.70 2.19 5.07
C ARG A 470 -17.42 2.72 6.29
N THR A 471 -18.30 3.70 6.11
CA THR A 471 -18.86 4.52 7.19
C THR A 471 -20.36 4.31 7.36
N CYS A 472 -21.08 4.01 6.27
CA CYS A 472 -22.53 3.87 6.24
C CYS A 472 -22.96 2.49 5.72
N SER A 473 -24.11 2.00 6.18
CA SER A 473 -24.75 0.80 5.60
C SER A 473 -25.68 1.18 4.45
N HIS A 474 -25.66 0.33 3.44
CA HIS A 474 -26.35 0.42 2.16
C HIS A 474 -27.10 -0.88 1.83
N ALA A 475 -27.31 -1.76 2.81
CA ALA A 475 -28.09 -2.98 2.64
C ALA A 475 -29.52 -2.72 2.11
N ASP A 476 -30.09 -1.55 2.35
CA ASP A 476 -31.41 -1.12 1.86
C ASP A 476 -31.37 -0.44 0.48
N ALA A 477 -30.19 -0.28 -0.14
CA ALA A 477 -30.03 0.43 -1.41
C ALA A 477 -30.26 -0.44 -2.66
N GLY A 478 -30.62 -1.71 -2.48
CA GLY A 478 -30.91 -2.63 -3.58
C GLY A 478 -32.17 -2.25 -4.35
N PHE A 479 -32.19 -2.59 -5.65
CA PHE A 479 -33.38 -2.44 -6.47
C PHE A 479 -33.49 -3.51 -7.57
N THR A 480 -34.72 -3.73 -8.03
CA THR A 480 -35.01 -4.44 -9.28
C THR A 480 -35.82 -3.56 -10.21
N VAL A 481 -35.50 -3.57 -11.50
CA VAL A 481 -36.24 -2.85 -12.54
C VAL A 481 -36.48 -3.74 -13.75
N ARG A 482 -37.68 -3.69 -14.31
CA ARG A 482 -38.02 -4.39 -15.57
C ARG A 482 -37.70 -3.49 -16.75
N LEU A 483 -36.93 -3.99 -17.71
CA LEU A 483 -36.50 -3.31 -18.91
C LEU A 483 -37.00 -4.03 -20.17
N PRO A 484 -37.19 -3.30 -21.28
CA PRO A 484 -37.57 -3.89 -22.56
C PRO A 484 -36.41 -4.71 -23.17
N ARG A 485 -36.74 -5.48 -24.21
CA ARG A 485 -35.75 -6.11 -25.11
C ARG A 485 -35.53 -5.23 -26.35
N PRO A 486 -34.29 -5.11 -26.86
CA PRO A 486 -33.03 -5.57 -26.28
C PRO A 486 -32.64 -4.76 -25.03
N LEU A 487 -31.74 -5.31 -24.20
CA LEU A 487 -31.22 -4.61 -23.02
C LEU A 487 -30.56 -3.28 -23.44
N PRO A 488 -30.91 -2.14 -22.82
CA PRO A 488 -30.22 -0.88 -23.10
C PRO A 488 -28.74 -0.98 -22.72
N ALA A 489 -27.90 -0.13 -23.33
CA ALA A 489 -26.45 -0.14 -23.07
C ALA A 489 -26.09 0.39 -21.67
N GLU A 490 -26.93 1.25 -21.10
CA GLU A 490 -26.72 1.90 -19.81
C GLU A 490 -28.05 2.28 -19.15
N LEU A 491 -28.00 2.48 -17.83
CA LEU A 491 -29.08 3.02 -17.01
C LEU A 491 -28.61 4.31 -16.36
N THR A 492 -29.49 5.30 -16.32
CA THR A 492 -29.31 6.45 -15.44
C THR A 492 -30.14 6.22 -14.17
N VAL A 493 -29.48 6.24 -13.03
CA VAL A 493 -30.12 6.14 -11.72
C VAL A 493 -30.07 7.50 -11.05
N ALA A 494 -31.24 8.01 -10.65
CA ALA A 494 -31.38 9.21 -9.83
C ALA A 494 -31.83 8.80 -8.43
N LEU A 495 -31.18 9.40 -7.42
CA LEU A 495 -31.46 9.24 -6.00
C LEU A 495 -31.85 10.61 -5.44
N ASP A 496 -33.06 10.73 -4.92
CA ASP A 496 -33.56 11.93 -4.26
C ASP A 496 -33.47 11.76 -2.74
N VAL A 497 -32.64 12.59 -2.10
CA VAL A 497 -32.45 12.56 -0.64
C VAL A 497 -32.67 13.95 -0.05
N ALA A 498 -33.67 14.07 0.83
CA ALA A 498 -34.06 15.33 1.47
C ALA A 498 -34.17 16.52 0.48
N GLY A 499 -34.88 16.30 -0.64
CA GLY A 499 -35.10 17.31 -1.69
C GLY A 499 -33.93 17.55 -2.64
N ARG A 500 -32.87 16.73 -2.59
CA ARG A 500 -31.69 16.82 -3.47
C ARG A 500 -31.60 15.59 -4.35
N SER A 501 -31.62 15.79 -5.66
CA SER A 501 -31.40 14.73 -6.66
C SER A 501 -29.91 14.61 -6.96
N VAL A 502 -29.35 13.41 -6.81
CA VAL A 502 -28.02 13.04 -7.34
C VAL A 502 -28.19 11.89 -8.32
N MET A 503 -27.44 11.90 -9.42
CA MET A 503 -27.61 10.91 -10.48
C MET A 503 -26.28 10.33 -10.94
N THR A 504 -26.31 9.09 -11.40
CA THR A 504 -25.16 8.39 -11.96
C THR A 504 -25.61 7.45 -13.08
N THR A 505 -24.71 7.15 -14.00
CA THR A 505 -24.97 6.22 -15.10
C THR A 505 -24.23 4.91 -14.86
N VAL A 506 -24.94 3.80 -15.00
CA VAL A 506 -24.41 2.45 -14.84
C VAL A 506 -24.43 1.74 -16.19
N PRO A 507 -23.28 1.30 -16.72
CA PRO A 507 -23.26 0.51 -17.93
C PRO A 507 -23.90 -0.85 -17.68
N LEU A 508 -24.74 -1.29 -18.61
CA LEU A 508 -25.30 -2.63 -18.61
C LEU A 508 -24.40 -3.54 -19.45
N PRO A 509 -23.98 -4.70 -18.94
CA PRO A 509 -23.18 -5.63 -19.73
C PRO A 509 -23.94 -6.05 -20.98
N ALA A 510 -23.29 -5.99 -22.15
CA ALA A 510 -23.90 -6.42 -23.40
C ALA A 510 -24.48 -7.85 -23.24
N PRO A 511 -25.77 -8.08 -23.58
CA PRO A 511 -26.36 -9.40 -23.47
C PRO A 511 -25.63 -10.35 -24.41
N ALA A 512 -25.11 -11.46 -23.87
CA ALA A 512 -24.44 -12.49 -24.63
C ALA A 512 -25.45 -13.32 -25.43
N GLY A 513 -26.04 -12.73 -26.47
CA GLY A 513 -27.11 -13.36 -27.25
C GLY A 513 -28.30 -13.83 -26.39
N LYS A 514 -29.16 -14.68 -26.95
CA LYS A 514 -30.30 -15.27 -26.22
C LYS A 514 -29.88 -16.38 -25.24
N ASP A 515 -28.59 -16.70 -25.12
CA ASP A 515 -28.11 -17.87 -24.40
C ASP A 515 -27.37 -17.53 -23.11
N TYR A 516 -28.09 -17.67 -21.99
CA TYR A 516 -27.58 -17.50 -20.63
C TYR A 516 -26.65 -18.64 -20.18
N SER A 517 -26.37 -19.63 -21.04
CA SER A 517 -25.34 -20.66 -20.84
C SER A 517 -23.90 -20.11 -20.78
N THR A 518 -23.73 -18.82 -21.05
CA THR A 518 -22.46 -18.07 -21.11
C THR A 518 -22.02 -17.45 -19.77
N ARG A 519 -22.66 -17.78 -18.65
CA ARG A 519 -22.32 -17.25 -17.32
C ARG A 519 -21.39 -18.14 -16.55
N VAL A 520 -20.57 -17.53 -15.70
CA VAL A 520 -19.90 -18.24 -14.61
C VAL A 520 -20.92 -18.50 -13.50
N ARG A 521 -21.03 -19.76 -13.07
CA ARG A 521 -21.72 -20.09 -11.81
C ARG A 521 -20.71 -20.63 -10.82
N ALA A 522 -20.90 -20.30 -9.56
CA ALA A 522 -20.03 -20.72 -8.49
C ALA A 522 -20.89 -21.22 -7.33
N GLU A 523 -20.62 -22.43 -6.87
CA GLU A 523 -21.29 -23.03 -5.73
C GLU A 523 -20.21 -23.56 -4.78
N ALA A 524 -20.27 -23.17 -3.52
CA ALA A 524 -19.33 -23.60 -2.50
C ALA A 524 -20.09 -24.31 -1.38
N ARG A 525 -19.61 -25.49 -0.99
CA ARG A 525 -20.20 -26.30 0.08
C ARG A 525 -19.10 -27.05 0.83
N GLY A 526 -19.11 -26.98 2.15
CA GLY A 526 -18.04 -27.53 2.98
C GLY A 526 -16.70 -26.90 2.63
N GLN A 527 -15.76 -27.68 2.10
CA GLN A 527 -14.46 -27.20 1.59
C GLN A 527 -14.33 -27.37 0.07
N ALA A 528 -15.43 -27.46 -0.68
CA ALA A 528 -15.41 -27.58 -2.13
C ALA A 528 -16.01 -26.33 -2.79
N LEU A 529 -15.39 -25.90 -3.90
CA LEU A 529 -15.92 -24.88 -4.81
C LEU A 529 -16.06 -25.50 -6.20
N THR A 530 -17.27 -25.43 -6.74
CA THR A 530 -17.57 -25.77 -8.12
C THR A 530 -17.69 -24.49 -8.95
N LEU A 531 -16.88 -24.35 -10.00
CA LEU A 531 -16.97 -23.27 -10.97
C LEU A 531 -17.46 -23.83 -12.30
N ARG A 532 -18.63 -23.38 -12.76
CA ARG A 532 -19.13 -23.64 -14.11
C ARG A 532 -18.72 -22.50 -15.01
N LEU A 533 -18.03 -22.81 -16.10
CA LEU A 533 -17.43 -21.86 -17.02
C LEU A 533 -18.19 -21.81 -18.34
N PRO A 534 -18.25 -20.64 -19.01
CA PRO A 534 -18.77 -20.54 -20.36
C PRO A 534 -17.90 -21.30 -21.37
N PRO A 535 -18.46 -21.69 -22.54
CA PRO A 535 -17.68 -22.29 -23.61
C PRO A 535 -16.59 -21.33 -24.14
N GLY A 536 -15.56 -21.89 -24.77
CA GLY A 536 -14.46 -21.11 -25.35
C GLY A 536 -13.34 -20.71 -24.39
N ILE A 537 -13.35 -21.16 -23.12
CA ILE A 537 -12.22 -20.95 -22.19
C ILE A 537 -11.18 -22.07 -22.42
N PRO A 538 -10.00 -21.76 -22.99
CA PRO A 538 -8.98 -22.78 -23.27
C PRO A 538 -8.28 -23.23 -21.98
N GLY A 539 -7.97 -24.52 -21.90
CA GLY A 539 -7.15 -25.07 -20.83
C GLY A 539 -7.33 -26.58 -20.65
N ASP A 540 -6.21 -27.27 -20.45
CA ASP A 540 -6.16 -28.68 -20.09
C ASP A 540 -6.09 -28.87 -18.57
N SER A 541 -5.47 -27.91 -17.88
CA SER A 541 -5.40 -27.86 -16.42
C SER A 541 -5.62 -26.43 -15.89
N PHE A 542 -6.14 -26.34 -14.67
CA PHE A 542 -6.56 -25.09 -14.04
C PHE A 542 -6.09 -25.03 -12.58
N VAL A 543 -5.87 -23.81 -12.09
CA VAL A 543 -5.50 -23.56 -10.70
C VAL A 543 -6.06 -22.23 -10.21
N LEU A 544 -6.57 -22.19 -8.98
CA LEU A 544 -6.80 -20.95 -8.26
C LEU A 544 -5.52 -20.61 -7.49
N ALA A 545 -4.87 -19.49 -7.84
CA ALA A 545 -3.55 -19.19 -7.30
C ALA A 545 -3.40 -17.76 -6.75
N THR A 546 -2.67 -17.66 -5.65
CA THR A 546 -1.97 -16.46 -5.17
C THR A 546 -0.47 -16.61 -5.45
N ALA A 547 0.36 -15.70 -4.95
CA ALA A 547 1.82 -15.84 -5.05
C ALA A 547 2.39 -17.02 -4.24
N ARG A 548 1.71 -17.46 -3.17
CA ARG A 548 2.20 -18.51 -2.25
C ARG A 548 1.29 -19.73 -2.12
N CYS A 549 0.03 -19.62 -2.52
CA CYS A 549 -0.93 -20.72 -2.46
C CYS A 549 -1.44 -21.04 -3.85
N ALA A 550 -1.50 -22.33 -4.18
CA ALA A 550 -2.07 -22.84 -5.41
C ALA A 550 -3.07 -23.92 -5.02
N LEU A 551 -4.32 -23.79 -5.48
CA LEU A 551 -5.40 -24.74 -5.27
C LEU A 551 -5.74 -25.34 -6.64
N PRO A 552 -5.23 -26.55 -6.94
CA PRO A 552 -5.50 -27.21 -8.22
C PRO A 552 -7.00 -27.39 -8.44
N ALA A 553 -7.43 -27.19 -9.68
CA ALA A 553 -8.81 -27.37 -10.08
C ALA A 553 -8.94 -28.58 -11.01
N SER A 554 -9.80 -29.51 -10.65
CA SER A 554 -10.10 -30.70 -11.45
C SER A 554 -11.18 -30.38 -12.46
N VAL A 555 -10.95 -30.72 -13.74
CA VAL A 555 -11.99 -30.61 -14.78
C VAL A 555 -12.97 -31.78 -14.60
N VAL A 556 -14.20 -31.47 -14.21
CA VAL A 556 -15.26 -32.46 -13.97
C VAL A 556 -15.96 -32.81 -15.28
N THR A 557 -16.32 -31.78 -16.07
CA THR A 557 -16.96 -31.95 -17.38
C THR A 557 -16.40 -30.98 -18.40
N ARG A 558 -16.53 -31.33 -19.68
CA ARG A 558 -16.16 -30.49 -20.83
C ARG A 558 -17.39 -30.16 -21.67
N HIS A 559 -17.33 -29.04 -22.36
CA HIS A 559 -18.27 -28.69 -23.43
C HIS A 559 -17.98 -29.54 -24.68
N GLU A 560 -18.90 -29.53 -25.65
CA GLU A 560 -18.74 -30.25 -26.92
C GLU A 560 -17.52 -29.78 -27.73
N ASP A 561 -17.12 -28.51 -27.56
CA ASP A 561 -15.93 -27.92 -28.17
C ASP A 561 -14.60 -28.34 -27.48
N GLY A 562 -14.68 -29.20 -26.46
CA GLY A 562 -13.55 -29.70 -25.68
C GLY A 562 -13.06 -28.77 -24.57
N THR A 563 -13.62 -27.56 -24.42
CA THR A 563 -13.26 -26.62 -23.34
C THR A 563 -13.81 -27.05 -21.98
N ALA A 564 -13.20 -26.60 -20.90
CA ALA A 564 -13.65 -26.96 -19.55
C ALA A 564 -15.01 -26.32 -19.25
N ARG A 565 -15.98 -27.15 -18.84
CA ARG A 565 -17.33 -26.73 -18.48
C ARG A 565 -17.51 -26.57 -16.99
N GLU A 566 -16.99 -27.51 -16.22
CA GLU A 566 -17.11 -27.52 -14.77
C GLU A 566 -15.77 -27.86 -14.14
N LEU A 567 -15.36 -27.02 -13.19
CA LEU A 567 -14.16 -27.18 -12.39
C LEU A 567 -14.55 -27.44 -10.94
N ALA A 568 -13.91 -28.39 -10.28
CA ALA A 568 -13.99 -28.60 -8.85
C ALA A 568 -12.66 -28.22 -8.19
N VAL A 569 -12.72 -27.40 -7.15
CA VAL A 569 -11.58 -26.93 -6.38
C VAL A 569 -11.78 -27.28 -4.91
N VAL A 570 -10.78 -27.90 -4.30
CA VAL A 570 -10.74 -28.09 -2.86
C VAL A 570 -10.18 -26.80 -2.24
N LEU A 571 -10.95 -26.17 -1.34
CA LEU A 571 -10.61 -24.94 -0.61
C LEU A 571 -9.78 -25.22 0.65
N ALA A 572 -8.89 -26.19 0.54
CA ALA A 572 -7.94 -26.58 1.56
C ALA A 572 -6.58 -26.80 0.91
N ARG A 573 -5.53 -26.68 1.71
CA ARG A 573 -4.15 -26.96 1.30
C ARG A 573 -3.52 -27.94 2.26
N ASP A 574 -2.70 -28.82 1.70
CA ASP A 574 -1.76 -29.59 2.50
C ASP A 574 -0.53 -28.72 2.78
N SER A 575 -0.21 -28.57 4.06
CA SER A 575 0.91 -27.77 4.54
C SER A 575 1.56 -28.52 5.68
N TRP A 576 2.82 -28.95 5.47
CA TRP A 576 3.65 -29.57 6.51
C TRP A 576 2.98 -30.77 7.21
N GLY A 577 2.32 -31.63 6.44
CA GLY A 577 1.65 -32.85 6.95
C GLY A 577 0.26 -32.62 7.55
N ARG A 578 -0.31 -31.41 7.40
CA ARG A 578 -1.68 -31.07 7.84
C ARG A 578 -2.50 -30.54 6.68
N THR A 579 -3.76 -30.94 6.60
CA THR A 579 -4.74 -30.35 5.68
C THR A 579 -5.46 -29.22 6.40
N LEU A 580 -5.29 -27.98 5.93
CA LEU A 580 -5.88 -26.78 6.53
C LEU A 580 -6.73 -26.03 5.50
N PRO A 581 -7.78 -25.29 5.92
CA PRO A 581 -8.48 -24.37 5.05
C PRO A 581 -7.50 -23.44 4.30
N ALA A 582 -7.83 -23.09 3.06
CA ALA A 582 -7.02 -22.16 2.30
C ALA A 582 -6.98 -20.78 2.99
N PRO A 583 -5.81 -20.11 3.07
CA PRO A 583 -5.69 -18.82 3.73
C PRO A 583 -6.49 -17.72 3.03
N SER A 584 -6.90 -16.70 3.77
CA SER A 584 -7.58 -15.55 3.19
C SER A 584 -6.73 -14.87 2.11
N GLY A 585 -7.35 -14.52 0.98
CA GLY A 585 -6.65 -13.91 -0.14
C GLY A 585 -7.48 -13.83 -1.41
N ALA A 586 -6.94 -13.11 -2.40
CA ALA A 586 -7.52 -13.02 -3.74
C ALA A 586 -6.83 -14.03 -4.67
N TYR A 587 -7.53 -15.12 -4.98
CA TYR A 587 -7.04 -16.19 -5.84
C TYR A 587 -7.46 -15.94 -7.28
N THR A 588 -6.50 -15.81 -8.20
CA THR A 588 -6.81 -15.67 -9.63
C THR A 588 -6.91 -17.05 -10.27
N LEU A 589 -7.95 -17.28 -11.08
CA LEU A 589 -8.04 -18.50 -11.88
C LEU A 589 -7.05 -18.43 -13.04
N ARG A 590 -6.23 -19.47 -13.19
CA ARG A 590 -5.16 -19.58 -14.17
C ARG A 590 -5.33 -20.89 -14.93
N SER A 591 -4.97 -20.89 -16.21
CA SER A 591 -5.12 -22.05 -17.09
C SER A 591 -3.85 -22.33 -17.89
N ARG A 592 -3.59 -23.60 -18.13
CA ARG A 592 -2.50 -24.08 -18.98
C ARG A 592 -3.05 -24.94 -20.11
N THR A 593 -2.52 -24.75 -21.30
CA THR A 593 -2.73 -25.63 -22.46
C THR A 593 -1.48 -26.47 -22.69
N GLY A 594 -1.63 -27.76 -22.90
CA GLY A 594 -0.54 -28.72 -23.05
C GLY A 594 -0.20 -29.47 -21.76
N PRO A 595 0.88 -30.27 -21.77
CA PRO A 595 1.22 -31.16 -20.68
C PRO A 595 1.59 -30.40 -19.40
N GLY A 596 1.23 -30.99 -18.25
CA GLY A 596 1.54 -30.47 -16.92
C GLY A 596 0.36 -29.74 -16.24
N GLN A 597 0.55 -29.46 -14.95
CA GLN A 597 -0.44 -28.74 -14.15
C GLN A 597 -0.25 -27.22 -14.26
N ALA A 598 -1.36 -26.48 -14.23
CA ALA A 598 -1.34 -25.03 -14.19
C ALA A 598 -0.73 -24.52 -12.87
N THR A 599 -0.05 -23.39 -12.96
CA THR A 599 0.69 -22.74 -11.87
C THR A 599 0.33 -21.26 -11.78
N ALA A 600 0.81 -20.58 -10.73
CA ALA A 600 0.62 -19.14 -10.58
C ALA A 600 1.27 -18.30 -11.71
N ALA A 601 2.22 -18.87 -12.46
CA ALA A 601 2.92 -18.21 -13.57
C ALA A 601 2.15 -18.28 -14.90
N ASP A 602 1.12 -19.14 -14.98
CA ASP A 602 0.35 -19.32 -16.20
C ASP A 602 -0.60 -18.12 -16.46
N PRO A 603 -1.12 -17.96 -17.69
CA PRO A 603 -2.06 -16.88 -18.02
C PRO A 603 -3.33 -16.92 -17.14
N ALA A 604 -3.83 -15.74 -16.78
CA ALA A 604 -5.10 -15.62 -16.05
C ALA A 604 -6.28 -15.89 -17.00
N VAL A 605 -7.29 -16.58 -16.50
CA VAL A 605 -8.55 -16.79 -17.22
C VAL A 605 -9.33 -15.48 -17.25
N THR A 606 -9.61 -14.97 -18.45
CA THR A 606 -10.41 -13.76 -18.67
C THR A 606 -11.86 -14.11 -18.98
N ILE A 607 -12.77 -13.28 -18.49
CA ILE A 607 -14.21 -13.43 -18.74
C ILE A 607 -14.83 -12.08 -19.12
N PRO A 608 -15.86 -12.04 -19.98
CA PRO A 608 -16.60 -10.81 -20.25
C PRO A 608 -17.37 -10.36 -19.00
N ALA A 609 -17.70 -9.07 -18.92
CA ALA A 609 -18.44 -8.52 -17.77
C ALA A 609 -19.81 -9.20 -17.58
N SER A 610 -20.48 -9.57 -18.68
CA SER A 610 -21.77 -10.27 -18.66
C SER A 610 -21.69 -11.67 -18.03
N ALA A 611 -20.54 -12.34 -18.12
CA ALA A 611 -20.36 -13.67 -17.52
C ALA A 611 -20.18 -13.63 -15.99
N ALA A 612 -19.91 -12.45 -15.40
CA ALA A 612 -19.75 -12.27 -13.97
C ALA A 612 -21.06 -11.89 -13.24
N LEU A 613 -22.15 -11.68 -13.99
CA LEU A 613 -23.47 -11.37 -13.41
C LEU A 613 -24.01 -12.54 -12.60
N GLY A 614 -24.60 -12.23 -11.44
CA GLY A 614 -25.17 -13.22 -10.52
C GLY A 614 -24.13 -13.91 -9.63
N LEU A 615 -22.84 -13.57 -9.73
CA LEU A 615 -21.85 -14.01 -8.76
C LEU A 615 -22.17 -13.40 -7.39
N ARG A 616 -22.21 -14.26 -6.36
CA ARG A 616 -22.61 -13.92 -5.00
C ARG A 616 -21.63 -14.53 -4.00
N SER A 617 -21.46 -13.85 -2.87
CA SER A 617 -20.66 -14.36 -1.76
C SER A 617 -21.39 -15.52 -1.06
N GLN A 618 -20.63 -16.52 -0.63
CA GLN A 618 -21.14 -17.71 0.03
C GLN A 618 -20.40 -17.88 1.36
N LEU A 619 -21.16 -17.97 2.45
CA LEU A 619 -20.61 -18.23 3.78
C LEU A 619 -20.56 -19.74 4.02
N LEU A 620 -19.37 -20.25 4.30
CA LEU A 620 -19.10 -21.61 4.73
C LEU A 620 -18.67 -21.58 6.20
N GLU A 621 -18.57 -22.76 6.82
CA GLU A 621 -18.12 -22.90 8.21
C GLU A 621 -16.72 -22.30 8.43
N THR A 622 -15.79 -22.54 7.50
CA THR A 622 -14.38 -22.13 7.66
C THR A 622 -13.99 -20.92 6.82
N LEU A 623 -14.80 -20.51 5.85
CA LEU A 623 -14.45 -19.49 4.86
C LEU A 623 -15.69 -18.74 4.37
N ARG A 624 -15.52 -17.47 3.98
CA ARG A 624 -16.42 -16.81 3.04
C ARG A 624 -15.77 -16.81 1.65
N VAL A 625 -16.51 -17.27 0.66
CA VAL A 625 -16.06 -17.43 -0.73
C VAL A 625 -16.79 -16.42 -1.60
N ARG A 626 -16.06 -15.54 -2.27
CA ARG A 626 -16.64 -14.54 -3.18
C ARG A 626 -15.96 -14.59 -4.56
N PRO A 627 -16.57 -15.24 -5.55
CA PRO A 627 -16.12 -15.16 -6.94
C PRO A 627 -16.40 -13.76 -7.49
N TYR A 628 -15.48 -13.21 -8.28
CA TYR A 628 -15.62 -11.88 -8.87
C TYR A 628 -14.75 -11.72 -10.12
N ARG A 629 -15.05 -10.69 -10.91
CA ARG A 629 -14.23 -10.25 -12.05
C ARG A 629 -13.36 -9.08 -11.63
N THR A 630 -12.05 -9.14 -11.89
CA THR A 630 -11.14 -8.02 -11.64
C THR A 630 -11.34 -6.90 -12.66
N ALA A 631 -10.79 -5.71 -12.39
CA ALA A 631 -10.79 -4.60 -13.35
C ALA A 631 -10.07 -4.97 -14.66
N ALA A 632 -9.02 -5.81 -14.59
CA ALA A 632 -8.31 -6.36 -15.74
C ALA A 632 -9.11 -7.44 -16.50
N GLY A 633 -10.30 -7.80 -16.02
CA GLY A 633 -11.20 -8.75 -16.65
C GLY A 633 -10.92 -10.22 -16.39
N THR A 634 -10.10 -10.53 -15.40
CA THR A 634 -9.79 -11.90 -14.99
C THR A 634 -10.82 -12.42 -13.98
N LEU A 635 -11.11 -13.72 -14.03
CA LEU A 635 -11.91 -14.41 -13.02
C LEU A 635 -11.05 -14.69 -11.78
N ALA A 636 -11.53 -14.25 -10.61
CA ALA A 636 -10.87 -14.45 -9.33
C ALA A 636 -11.89 -14.89 -8.26
N VAL A 637 -11.38 -15.44 -7.18
CA VAL A 637 -12.14 -15.85 -6.00
C VAL A 637 -11.46 -15.25 -4.78
N ALA A 638 -12.17 -14.39 -4.06
CA ALA A 638 -11.73 -13.92 -2.75
C ALA A 638 -12.15 -14.95 -1.70
N LEU A 639 -11.17 -15.47 -0.97
CA LEU A 639 -11.38 -16.25 0.25
C LEU A 639 -11.13 -15.32 1.44
N SER A 640 -12.02 -15.31 2.42
CA SER A 640 -11.86 -14.53 3.64
C SER A 640 -12.34 -15.30 4.87
N ALA A 641 -12.02 -14.79 6.06
CA ALA A 641 -12.63 -15.23 7.31
C ALA A 641 -14.17 -15.36 7.19
N PRO A 642 -14.78 -16.37 7.84
CA PRO A 642 -16.21 -16.66 7.78
C PRO A 642 -17.05 -15.67 8.60
N LEU A 643 -16.90 -14.37 8.34
CA LEU A 643 -17.70 -13.32 8.97
C LEU A 643 -19.12 -13.34 8.42
N ALA A 644 -20.14 -13.20 9.26
CA ALA A 644 -21.54 -13.04 8.84
C ALA A 644 -21.73 -11.76 8.01
N ALA A 645 -22.84 -11.62 7.29
CA ALA A 645 -23.06 -10.44 6.44
C ALA A 645 -23.11 -9.14 7.27
N GLU A 646 -23.63 -9.22 8.49
CA GLU A 646 -23.76 -8.13 9.47
C GLU A 646 -22.46 -7.83 10.23
N GLU A 647 -21.41 -8.62 9.99
CA GLU A 647 -20.07 -8.45 10.56
C GLU A 647 -19.08 -8.04 9.47
N ALA A 648 -19.23 -8.58 8.26
CA ALA A 648 -18.35 -8.32 7.14
C ALA A 648 -18.63 -6.94 6.52
N GLY A 649 -17.64 -6.35 5.84
CA GLY A 649 -17.78 -5.02 5.23
C GLY A 649 -17.31 -3.88 6.14
N GLY A 650 -17.01 -2.73 5.53
CA GLY A 650 -16.33 -1.62 6.22
C GLY A 650 -17.17 -0.98 7.32
N CYS A 651 -18.44 -0.71 7.05
CA CYS A 651 -19.36 -0.06 7.98
C CYS A 651 -19.69 -0.92 9.20
N HIS A 652 -19.92 -2.22 9.01
CA HIS A 652 -20.16 -3.18 10.10
C HIS A 652 -18.95 -3.34 11.01
N GLN A 653 -17.74 -3.46 10.42
CA GLN A 653 -16.50 -3.47 11.19
C GLN A 653 -16.29 -2.17 11.96
N LEU A 654 -16.60 -1.00 11.37
CA LEU A 654 -16.53 0.28 12.06
C LEU A 654 -17.51 0.35 13.24
N ALA A 655 -18.75 -0.13 13.05
CA ALA A 655 -19.76 -0.18 14.09
C ALA A 655 -19.36 -1.09 15.26
N LEU A 656 -18.79 -2.27 14.97
CA LEU A 656 -18.26 -3.19 16.00
C LEU A 656 -17.10 -2.54 16.78
N ARG A 657 -16.15 -1.91 16.09
CA ARG A 657 -15.03 -1.19 16.73
C ARG A 657 -15.49 -0.07 17.66
N ARG A 658 -16.53 0.67 17.28
CA ARG A 658 -17.13 1.71 18.14
C ARG A 658 -17.92 1.10 19.29
N GLY A 659 -18.61 -0.01 19.05
CA GLY A 659 -19.41 -0.72 20.06
C GLY A 659 -18.57 -1.37 21.16
N PHE A 660 -17.34 -1.79 20.84
CA PHE A 660 -16.42 -2.50 21.75
C PHE A 660 -15.07 -1.78 21.91
N GLY A 661 -15.03 -0.47 21.65
CA GLY A 661 -13.86 0.37 21.83
C GLY A 661 -14.16 1.54 22.77
N GLY A 662 -13.45 1.61 23.90
CA GLY A 662 -13.51 2.74 24.82
C GLY A 662 -14.81 2.78 25.59
N SER A 663 -15.63 3.81 25.41
CA SER A 663 -16.93 3.97 26.06
C SER A 663 -17.91 2.81 25.77
N GLY A 664 -17.70 2.08 24.68
CA GLY A 664 -18.47 0.89 24.33
C GLY A 664 -18.24 -0.30 25.27
N ASN A 665 -17.07 -0.40 25.90
CA ASN A 665 -16.74 -1.48 26.83
C ASN A 665 -17.67 -1.50 28.06
N GLY A 666 -18.23 -0.34 28.43
CA GLY A 666 -19.19 -0.21 29.53
C GLY A 666 -20.54 -0.90 29.28
N ARG A 667 -20.76 -1.49 28.10
CA ARG A 667 -21.95 -2.32 27.80
C ARG A 667 -21.83 -3.75 28.31
N LEU A 668 -20.64 -4.17 28.75
CA LEU A 668 -20.43 -5.50 29.33
C LEU A 668 -20.81 -5.48 30.82
N SER A 669 -21.53 -6.50 31.28
CA SER A 669 -22.01 -6.64 32.66
C SER A 669 -20.91 -7.01 33.67
N GLY A 670 -19.65 -7.00 33.27
CA GLY A 670 -18.49 -7.43 34.05
C GLY A 670 -17.47 -8.20 33.20
N LEU A 671 -16.31 -8.49 33.78
CA LEU A 671 -15.30 -9.33 33.14
C LEU A 671 -15.69 -10.81 33.22
N GLN A 672 -15.43 -11.54 32.16
CA GLN A 672 -15.69 -12.97 32.04
C GLN A 672 -14.41 -13.77 32.35
N PRO A 673 -14.54 -14.96 32.97
CA PRO A 673 -13.40 -15.84 33.19
C PRO A 673 -12.80 -16.30 31.85
N GLY A 674 -11.50 -16.54 31.86
CA GLY A 674 -10.73 -17.04 30.74
C GLY A 674 -9.45 -16.24 30.47
N VAL A 675 -8.70 -16.70 29.48
CA VAL A 675 -7.50 -16.03 28.97
C VAL A 675 -7.57 -15.97 27.45
N LEU A 676 -7.41 -14.78 26.87
CA LEU A 676 -7.28 -14.61 25.43
C LEU A 676 -5.81 -14.47 25.05
N PHE A 677 -5.33 -15.38 24.20
CA PHE A 677 -4.01 -15.38 23.61
C PHE A 677 -4.06 -14.85 22.17
N GLU A 678 -3.05 -14.09 21.79
CA GLU A 678 -2.78 -13.70 20.40
C GLU A 678 -1.28 -13.73 20.12
N SER A 679 -0.90 -14.24 18.94
CA SER A 679 0.49 -14.12 18.47
C SER A 679 0.55 -13.49 17.08
N TYR A 680 1.45 -12.52 16.91
CA TYR A 680 1.72 -11.83 15.64
C TYR A 680 0.46 -11.26 14.95
N GLY A 681 -0.48 -10.73 15.74
CA GLY A 681 -1.76 -10.21 15.26
C GLY A 681 -2.70 -11.31 14.75
N GLY A 682 -2.65 -12.51 15.33
CA GLY A 682 -3.51 -13.65 15.03
C GLY A 682 -3.10 -14.45 13.78
N LYS A 683 -1.93 -14.17 13.20
CA LYS A 683 -1.44 -14.86 12.00
C LYS A 683 -0.90 -16.26 12.26
N SER A 684 -0.66 -16.59 13.54
CA SER A 684 -0.23 -17.90 13.99
C SER A 684 -0.69 -18.16 15.43
N CYS A 685 -0.64 -19.42 15.85
CA CYS A 685 -0.77 -19.84 17.25
C CYS A 685 0.53 -20.48 17.72
N THR A 686 1.56 -19.64 17.84
CA THR A 686 2.95 -20.03 18.11
C THR A 686 3.56 -19.10 19.15
N ASP A 687 4.88 -19.21 19.35
CA ASP A 687 5.66 -18.28 20.16
C ASP A 687 5.38 -18.37 21.67
N SER A 688 5.79 -17.36 22.44
CA SER A 688 5.66 -17.36 23.90
C SER A 688 4.21 -17.47 24.38
N PRO A 689 3.21 -16.82 23.73
CA PRO A 689 1.81 -17.03 24.07
C PRO A 689 1.38 -18.51 23.94
N ARG A 690 1.89 -19.25 22.95
CA ARG A 690 1.61 -20.68 22.76
C ARG A 690 2.21 -21.54 23.86
N ALA A 691 3.47 -21.32 24.21
CA ALA A 691 4.10 -22.06 25.29
C ALA A 691 3.37 -21.84 26.64
N ILE A 692 2.91 -20.61 26.90
CA ILE A 692 2.14 -20.30 28.12
C ILE A 692 0.77 -21.01 28.08
N SER A 693 0.07 -21.00 26.95
CA SER A 693 -1.23 -21.66 26.86
C SER A 693 -1.13 -23.19 26.94
N ASP A 694 -0.08 -23.78 26.34
CA ASP A 694 0.21 -25.22 26.45
C ASP A 694 0.49 -25.60 27.90
N PHE A 695 1.28 -24.80 28.63
CA PHE A 695 1.55 -25.03 30.05
C PHE A 695 0.26 -24.97 30.89
N LEU A 696 -0.57 -23.93 30.72
CA LEU A 696 -1.82 -23.81 31.47
C LEU A 696 -2.75 -25.01 31.25
N ALA A 697 -2.89 -25.45 30.00
CA ALA A 697 -3.70 -26.62 29.66
C ALA A 697 -3.16 -27.90 30.32
N ALA A 698 -1.83 -28.10 30.31
CA ALA A 698 -1.18 -29.25 30.93
C ALA A 698 -1.27 -29.24 32.48
N ASP A 699 -1.25 -28.05 33.09
CA ASP A 699 -1.32 -27.84 34.55
C ASP A 699 -2.76 -27.89 35.10
N GLY A 700 -3.76 -28.14 34.23
CA GLY A 700 -5.16 -28.30 34.63
C GLY A 700 -5.90 -26.99 34.92
N PHE A 701 -5.55 -25.91 34.20
CA PHE A 701 -6.27 -24.63 34.27
C PHE A 701 -7.76 -24.80 33.95
N ASP A 702 -8.62 -24.26 34.81
CA ASP A 702 -10.07 -24.54 34.82
C ASP A 702 -10.94 -23.49 34.10
N GLU A 703 -10.35 -22.36 33.68
CA GLU A 703 -11.04 -21.34 32.89
C GLU A 703 -10.80 -21.51 31.37
N PRO A 704 -11.69 -20.98 30.51
CA PRO A 704 -11.53 -21.11 29.06
C PRO A 704 -10.25 -20.44 28.51
N ILE A 705 -9.56 -21.15 27.62
CA ILE A 705 -8.44 -20.63 26.84
C ILE A 705 -8.93 -20.26 25.45
N TYR A 706 -8.82 -18.99 25.08
CA TYR A 706 -9.21 -18.46 23.77
C TYR A 706 -7.97 -18.10 22.94
N TRP A 707 -8.04 -18.33 21.63
CA TRP A 707 -7.00 -17.92 20.67
C TRP A 707 -7.56 -17.00 19.59
N SER A 708 -7.05 -15.77 19.53
CA SER A 708 -7.35 -14.80 18.46
C SER A 708 -6.60 -15.20 17.19
N VAL A 709 -7.33 -15.46 16.10
CA VAL A 709 -6.75 -15.83 14.80
C VAL A 709 -7.37 -15.05 13.65
N THR A 710 -6.58 -14.78 12.60
CA THR A 710 -7.04 -14.00 11.43
C THR A 710 -8.11 -14.73 10.63
N ASP A 711 -7.99 -16.06 10.50
CA ASP A 711 -8.94 -16.93 9.81
C ASP A 711 -8.72 -18.40 10.22
N CYS A 712 -9.56 -19.30 9.68
CA CYS A 712 -9.51 -20.73 9.97
C CYS A 712 -8.32 -21.46 9.30
N SER A 713 -7.44 -20.78 8.56
CA SER A 713 -6.21 -21.41 8.03
C SER A 713 -5.10 -21.47 9.08
N VAL A 714 -5.27 -20.76 10.20
CA VAL A 714 -4.39 -20.80 11.36
C VAL A 714 -4.81 -21.95 12.28
N PRO A 715 -3.95 -22.97 12.50
CA PRO A 715 -4.30 -24.07 13.39
C PRO A 715 -4.30 -23.62 14.86
N VAL A 716 -5.35 -23.97 15.59
CA VAL A 716 -5.52 -23.71 17.04
C VAL A 716 -5.44 -25.05 17.78
N PRO A 717 -4.84 -25.12 18.99
CA PRO A 717 -4.78 -26.35 19.77
C PRO A 717 -6.16 -26.85 20.20
N ASP A 718 -6.33 -28.16 20.30
CA ASP A 718 -7.63 -28.79 20.62
C ASP A 718 -8.20 -28.39 21.99
N TYR A 719 -7.35 -27.99 22.94
CA TYR A 719 -7.78 -27.52 24.26
C TYR A 719 -8.33 -26.09 24.25
N ALA A 720 -8.19 -25.35 23.14
CA ALA A 720 -8.51 -23.93 23.06
C ALA A 720 -9.66 -23.62 22.11
N VAL A 721 -10.35 -22.51 22.37
CA VAL A 721 -11.45 -22.02 21.54
C VAL A 721 -10.92 -20.99 20.54
N PRO A 722 -11.04 -21.22 19.22
CA PRO A 722 -10.64 -20.24 18.22
C PRO A 722 -11.62 -19.05 18.19
N LEU A 723 -11.08 -17.84 18.16
CA LEU A 723 -11.82 -16.59 17.96
C LEU A 723 -11.34 -15.91 16.68
N ILE A 724 -12.19 -15.93 15.66
CA ILE A 724 -11.89 -15.34 14.36
C ILE A 724 -11.99 -13.82 14.46
N GLN A 725 -10.88 -13.12 14.17
CA GLN A 725 -10.82 -11.67 14.19
C GLN A 725 -11.90 -11.04 13.29
N GLY A 726 -12.53 -9.98 13.79
CA GLY A 726 -13.61 -9.28 13.10
C GLY A 726 -15.01 -9.84 13.36
N THR A 727 -15.15 -11.04 13.94
CA THR A 727 -16.45 -11.52 14.43
C THR A 727 -16.87 -10.75 15.68
N ARG A 728 -18.18 -10.64 15.91
CA ARG A 728 -18.74 -10.09 17.14
C ARG A 728 -18.22 -10.83 18.38
N ALA A 729 -18.15 -12.16 18.31
CA ALA A 729 -17.64 -13.00 19.41
C ALA A 729 -16.18 -12.63 19.78
N TRP A 730 -15.33 -12.37 18.77
CA TRP A 730 -13.97 -11.90 19.01
C TRP A 730 -13.94 -10.51 19.67
N PHE A 731 -14.76 -9.55 19.21
CA PHE A 731 -14.85 -8.23 19.84
C PHE A 731 -15.33 -8.30 21.29
N GLU A 732 -16.37 -9.10 21.56
CA GLU A 732 -16.93 -9.31 22.90
C GLU A 732 -15.90 -9.91 23.85
N ARG A 733 -15.16 -10.93 23.41
CA ARG A 733 -14.13 -11.58 24.22
C ARG A 733 -12.91 -10.68 24.43
N LEU A 734 -12.44 -9.98 23.41
CA LEU A 734 -11.33 -9.03 23.55
C LEU A 734 -11.64 -7.93 24.57
N ALA A 735 -12.87 -7.40 24.56
CA ALA A 735 -13.30 -6.37 25.49
C ALA A 735 -13.66 -6.91 26.89
N GLY A 736 -14.03 -8.20 27.01
CA GLY A 736 -14.66 -8.74 28.22
C GLY A 736 -13.88 -9.79 28.99
N VAL A 737 -12.87 -10.45 28.43
CA VAL A 737 -12.12 -11.51 29.14
C VAL A 737 -11.26 -10.90 30.25
N GLY A 738 -11.13 -11.59 31.39
CA GLY A 738 -10.34 -11.10 32.52
C GLY A 738 -8.84 -11.02 32.26
N ARG A 739 -8.28 -11.86 31.38
CA ARG A 739 -6.84 -11.94 31.13
C ARG A 739 -6.50 -11.96 29.64
N LEU A 740 -5.49 -11.18 29.26
CA LEU A 740 -4.99 -11.01 27.89
C LEU A 740 -3.50 -11.37 27.84
N VAL A 741 -3.09 -12.11 26.82
CA VAL A 741 -1.69 -12.42 26.53
C VAL A 741 -1.41 -12.12 25.06
N ASN A 742 -0.44 -11.25 24.79
CA ASN A 742 -0.04 -10.89 23.43
C ASN A 742 1.50 -10.78 23.35
N ASN A 743 2.08 -11.12 22.20
CA ASN A 743 3.52 -10.97 21.94
C ASN A 743 3.86 -9.76 21.06
N ASN A 744 2.86 -8.99 20.65
CA ASN A 744 3.00 -7.80 19.85
C ASN A 744 2.09 -6.68 20.39
N ASN A 745 1.04 -6.29 19.67
CA ASN A 745 0.07 -5.31 20.11
C ASN A 745 -1.31 -5.71 19.61
N PHE A 746 -2.37 -5.36 20.34
CA PHE A 746 -3.73 -5.49 19.82
C PHE A 746 -4.03 -4.41 18.77
N PRO A 747 -5.09 -4.56 17.95
CA PRO A 747 -5.44 -3.58 16.92
C PRO A 747 -5.64 -2.15 17.46
N TRP A 748 -5.40 -1.13 16.63
CA TRP A 748 -5.38 0.29 17.04
C TRP A 748 -6.67 0.82 17.71
N PHE A 749 -7.80 0.16 17.50
CA PHE A 749 -9.07 0.51 18.13
C PHE A 749 -9.27 -0.14 19.50
N PHE A 750 -8.43 -1.11 19.89
CA PHE A 750 -8.50 -1.77 21.19
C PHE A 750 -8.37 -0.75 22.33
N ARG A 751 -9.22 -0.92 23.33
CA ARG A 751 -9.17 -0.18 24.59
C ARG A 751 -9.34 -1.20 25.70
N LYS A 752 -8.36 -1.26 26.60
CA LYS A 752 -8.39 -2.16 27.75
C LYS A 752 -9.55 -1.78 28.67
N SER A 753 -10.38 -2.76 29.01
CA SER A 753 -11.46 -2.60 29.99
C SER A 753 -10.90 -2.52 31.41
N PRO A 754 -11.52 -1.72 32.30
CA PRO A 754 -11.15 -1.69 33.71
C PRO A 754 -11.16 -3.11 34.32
N GLY A 755 -10.11 -3.45 35.07
CA GLY A 755 -9.95 -4.74 35.74
C GLY A 755 -9.35 -5.86 34.88
N GLN A 756 -9.22 -5.71 33.56
CA GLN A 756 -8.50 -6.70 32.74
C GLN A 756 -7.02 -6.74 33.13
N PHE A 757 -6.43 -7.93 33.10
CA PHE A 757 -4.99 -8.11 33.24
C PHE A 757 -4.34 -8.42 31.88
N TYR A 758 -3.32 -7.69 31.49
CA TYR A 758 -2.65 -7.81 30.20
C TYR A 758 -1.16 -8.11 30.38
N LEU A 759 -0.79 -9.35 30.08
CA LEU A 759 0.59 -9.81 29.95
C LEU A 759 1.11 -9.59 28.52
N GLN A 760 2.08 -8.70 28.37
CA GLN A 760 2.83 -8.52 27.15
C GLN A 760 4.07 -9.41 27.17
N THR A 761 4.16 -10.39 26.27
CA THR A 761 5.34 -11.26 26.21
C THR A 761 6.48 -10.66 25.39
N TRP A 762 6.17 -9.71 24.50
CA TRP A 762 6.99 -9.33 23.36
C TRP A 762 7.44 -10.56 22.56
N HIS A 763 8.34 -10.39 21.58
CA HIS A 763 8.69 -11.45 20.63
C HIS A 763 10.21 -11.62 20.43
N GLY A 764 11.02 -11.08 21.34
CA GLY A 764 12.47 -11.26 21.30
C GLY A 764 13.30 -10.18 21.97
N THR A 765 14.49 -10.58 22.40
CA THR A 765 15.59 -9.69 22.76
C THR A 765 15.85 -8.74 21.58
N PRO A 766 15.70 -7.42 21.76
CA PRO A 766 15.80 -6.50 20.64
C PRO A 766 17.25 -6.33 20.19
N LEU A 767 17.60 -6.70 18.96
CA LEU A 767 18.90 -6.28 18.38
C LEU A 767 18.84 -4.85 17.81
N LYS A 768 17.68 -4.52 17.24
CA LYS A 768 17.41 -3.26 16.54
C LYS A 768 16.80 -2.28 17.50
N LYS A 769 17.08 -1.00 17.30
CA LYS A 769 16.31 0.03 17.99
C LYS A 769 14.83 -0.14 17.66
N ILE A 770 14.00 -0.11 18.71
CA ILE A 770 12.54 -0.27 18.63
C ILE A 770 11.86 0.86 19.39
N GLY A 771 10.57 1.09 19.09
CA GLY A 771 9.75 2.10 19.76
C GLY A 771 10.41 3.47 19.81
N LEU A 772 10.50 4.04 21.01
CA LEU A 772 11.03 5.38 21.31
C LEU A 772 12.53 5.52 21.00
N ASP A 773 13.28 4.43 20.93
CA ASP A 773 14.71 4.47 20.62
C ASP A 773 14.98 4.63 19.10
N VAL A 774 13.96 4.41 18.26
CA VAL A 774 14.06 4.72 16.82
C VAL A 774 13.83 6.21 16.61
N PRO A 775 14.61 6.88 15.73
CA PRO A 775 14.33 8.27 15.37
C PRO A 775 12.86 8.45 14.96
N GLY A 776 12.12 9.34 15.65
CA GLY A 776 10.65 9.41 15.55
C GLY A 776 10.12 9.60 14.12
N ARG A 777 10.87 10.26 13.24
CA ARG A 777 10.56 10.42 11.80
C ARG A 777 10.49 9.10 11.01
N ASN A 778 11.12 8.03 11.51
CA ASN A 778 11.16 6.72 10.85
C ASN A 778 10.01 5.81 11.31
N ILE A 779 9.14 6.28 12.22
CA ILE A 779 7.97 5.54 12.69
C ILE A 779 6.73 6.40 12.51
N ALA A 780 5.71 5.86 11.83
CA ALA A 780 4.44 6.55 11.62
C ALA A 780 3.79 6.99 12.95
N LEU A 781 3.18 8.18 12.94
CA LEU A 781 2.50 8.75 14.11
C LEU A 781 1.43 7.80 14.68
N SER A 782 0.60 7.20 13.82
CA SER A 782 -0.44 6.27 14.27
C SER A 782 0.11 5.07 15.02
N TYR A 783 1.27 4.53 14.59
CA TYR A 783 1.95 3.45 15.31
C TYR A 783 2.51 3.94 16.66
N ARG A 784 3.06 5.15 16.73
CA ARG A 784 3.56 5.73 17.99
C ARG A 784 2.43 5.95 18.99
N GLU A 785 1.29 6.47 18.56
CA GLU A 785 0.09 6.63 19.39
C GLU A 785 -0.48 5.28 19.85
N LEU A 786 -0.48 4.29 18.96
CA LEU A 786 -0.82 2.91 19.29
C LEU A 786 0.10 2.36 20.38
N MET A 787 1.42 2.43 20.20
CA MET A 787 2.37 1.85 21.15
C MET A 787 2.39 2.58 22.48
N ALA A 788 2.29 3.92 22.50
CA ALA A 788 2.19 4.69 23.74
C ALA A 788 0.95 4.28 24.55
N ARG A 789 -0.18 4.06 23.86
CA ARG A 789 -1.41 3.57 24.50
C ARG A 789 -1.28 2.11 24.98
N GLU A 790 -0.75 1.22 24.14
CA GLU A 790 -0.54 -0.19 24.49
C GLU A 790 0.39 -0.35 25.69
N ALA A 791 1.51 0.38 25.72
CA ALA A 791 2.42 0.38 26.86
C ALA A 791 1.72 0.83 28.16
N GLY A 792 0.79 1.79 28.08
CA GLY A 792 -0.06 2.17 29.20
C GLY A 792 -1.15 1.15 29.58
N TYR A 793 -1.37 0.11 28.76
CA TYR A 793 -2.34 -0.96 29.02
C TYR A 793 -1.72 -2.23 29.58
N TRP A 794 -0.42 -2.47 29.41
CA TRP A 794 0.22 -3.66 29.95
C TRP A 794 0.28 -3.61 31.48
N ASP A 795 -0.05 -4.71 32.15
CA ASP A 795 0.12 -4.85 33.62
C ASP A 795 1.41 -5.59 33.95
N LEU A 796 1.93 -6.36 32.99
CA LEU A 796 3.16 -7.11 33.12
C LEU A 796 3.84 -7.21 31.76
N LEU A 797 5.12 -6.84 31.71
CA LEU A 797 5.98 -7.05 30.56
C LEU A 797 6.95 -8.20 30.86
N LEU A 798 6.97 -9.22 30.00
CA LEU A 798 7.96 -10.28 30.06
C LEU A 798 9.26 -9.82 29.38
N ALA A 799 10.37 -9.95 30.10
CA ALA A 799 11.71 -9.78 29.58
C ALA A 799 12.41 -11.14 29.49
N GLN A 800 13.14 -11.31 28.39
CA GLN A 800 13.77 -12.58 28.05
C GLN A 800 15.06 -12.84 28.81
N ASN A 801 15.75 -11.79 29.25
CA ASN A 801 16.99 -11.79 30.01
C ASN A 801 17.16 -10.41 30.66
N ASP A 802 18.15 -10.25 31.52
CA ASP A 802 18.40 -8.99 32.25
C ASP A 802 18.64 -7.82 31.30
N TRP A 803 19.35 -8.05 30.19
CA TRP A 803 19.58 -7.02 29.18
C TRP A 803 18.29 -6.54 28.52
N ALA A 804 17.38 -7.45 28.16
CA ALA A 804 16.07 -7.12 27.62
C ALA A 804 15.18 -6.43 28.67
N ALA A 805 15.34 -6.77 29.95
CA ALA A 805 14.63 -6.13 31.06
C ALA A 805 15.00 -4.65 31.21
N ASP A 806 16.24 -4.27 30.87
CA ASP A 806 16.66 -2.87 30.83
C ASP A 806 16.19 -2.14 29.57
N VAL A 807 16.23 -2.81 28.41
CA VAL A 807 15.99 -2.17 27.11
C VAL A 807 14.51 -2.07 26.76
N LEU A 808 13.73 -3.14 26.93
CA LEU A 808 12.33 -3.18 26.47
C LEU A 808 11.45 -2.11 27.15
N PRO A 809 11.47 -1.92 28.48
CA PRO A 809 10.61 -0.94 29.12
C PRO A 809 10.92 0.48 28.62
N ARG A 810 12.20 0.84 28.56
CA ARG A 810 12.65 2.15 28.04
C ARG A 810 12.21 2.35 26.60
N ALA A 811 12.52 1.38 25.73
CA ALA A 811 12.27 1.50 24.30
C ALA A 811 10.76 1.52 23.97
N LEU A 812 9.92 0.86 24.77
CA LEU A 812 8.47 0.81 24.57
C LEU A 812 7.71 1.88 25.37
N GLY A 813 8.38 2.65 26.24
CA GLY A 813 7.74 3.63 27.12
C GLY A 813 6.91 2.99 28.23
N TYR A 814 7.24 1.77 28.64
CA TYR A 814 6.57 1.03 29.69
C TYR A 814 7.23 1.29 31.05
N THR A 815 6.42 1.59 32.06
CA THR A 815 6.87 1.95 33.42
C THR A 815 6.36 0.99 34.50
N GLY A 816 5.65 -0.06 34.12
CA GLY A 816 5.09 -1.05 35.04
C GLY A 816 6.04 -2.19 35.41
N PRO A 817 5.53 -3.23 36.10
CA PRO A 817 6.31 -4.39 36.49
C PRO A 817 6.89 -5.17 35.31
N VAL A 818 8.15 -5.60 35.43
CA VAL A 818 8.83 -6.48 34.47
C VAL A 818 9.05 -7.85 35.11
N LEU A 819 8.73 -8.91 34.38
CA LEU A 819 9.05 -10.28 34.75
C LEU A 819 10.22 -10.75 33.89
N THR A 820 11.41 -10.90 34.48
CA THR A 820 12.54 -11.54 33.81
C THR A 820 12.49 -13.04 34.05
N ALA A 821 11.98 -13.80 33.08
CA ALA A 821 11.74 -15.23 33.25
C ALA A 821 12.17 -16.09 32.05
N GLY A 822 12.94 -15.54 31.12
CA GLY A 822 13.33 -16.27 29.93
C GLY A 822 12.31 -16.17 28.79
N TYR A 823 12.50 -17.02 27.79
CA TYR A 823 11.60 -17.17 26.66
C TYR A 823 10.70 -18.40 26.87
N PRO A 824 9.39 -18.24 27.13
CA PRO A 824 8.46 -19.36 27.17
C PRO A 824 8.56 -20.24 25.92
N ARG A 825 8.73 -19.65 24.73
CA ARG A 825 8.93 -20.43 23.50
C ARG A 825 10.20 -21.31 23.55
N ASN A 826 11.29 -20.85 24.16
CA ASN A 826 12.57 -21.57 24.14
C ASN A 826 12.68 -22.70 25.17
N ASP A 827 11.68 -22.89 26.05
CA ASP A 827 11.63 -24.08 26.90
C ASP A 827 11.67 -25.36 26.02
N ALA A 828 11.00 -25.35 24.87
CA ALA A 828 11.04 -26.44 23.90
C ALA A 828 12.43 -26.70 23.26
N LEU A 829 13.38 -25.77 23.35
CA LEU A 829 14.75 -25.96 22.82
C LEU A 829 15.65 -26.73 23.78
N VAL A 830 15.33 -26.74 25.08
CA VAL A 830 16.09 -27.44 26.12
C VAL A 830 15.45 -28.76 26.54
N ASP A 831 14.12 -28.88 26.42
CA ASP A 831 13.36 -30.06 26.83
C ASP A 831 13.27 -31.15 25.73
N ASP A 832 13.77 -30.88 24.51
CA ASP A 832 13.71 -31.83 23.39
C ASP A 832 14.69 -33.00 23.56
N ASP A 833 14.17 -34.23 23.49
CA ASP A 833 14.93 -35.48 23.54
C ASP A 833 15.56 -35.87 22.19
N GLY A 834 15.53 -34.96 21.21
CA GLY A 834 15.96 -35.18 19.83
C GLY A 834 14.84 -35.63 18.89
N SER A 835 13.67 -36.01 19.42
CA SER A 835 12.57 -36.52 18.59
C SER A 835 11.97 -35.44 17.68
N THR A 836 11.94 -34.17 18.08
CA THR A 836 11.45 -33.08 17.22
C THR A 836 12.38 -32.86 16.03
N ARG A 837 13.69 -32.87 16.26
CA ARG A 837 14.69 -32.79 15.19
C ARG A 837 14.50 -33.89 14.13
N GLU A 838 14.35 -35.13 14.56
CA GLU A 838 14.15 -36.27 13.64
C GLU A 838 12.86 -36.15 12.85
N ARG A 839 11.74 -35.84 13.52
CA ARG A 839 10.44 -35.65 12.86
C ARG A 839 10.49 -34.51 11.84
N THR A 840 11.08 -33.38 12.19
CA THR A 840 11.15 -32.21 11.30
C THR A 840 12.06 -32.47 10.11
N ARG A 841 13.24 -33.08 10.30
CA ARG A 841 14.12 -33.46 9.18
C ARG A 841 13.43 -34.42 8.21
N LYS A 842 12.73 -35.43 8.74
CA LYS A 842 11.95 -36.37 7.93
C LYS A 842 10.84 -35.66 7.15
N LEU A 843 10.10 -34.78 7.80
CA LEU A 843 9.01 -34.01 7.18
C LEU A 843 9.52 -33.09 6.05
N LEU A 844 10.71 -32.50 6.24
CA LEU A 844 11.36 -31.63 5.27
C LEU A 844 12.08 -32.41 4.16
N GLY A 845 12.16 -33.75 4.24
CA GLY A 845 12.88 -34.57 3.27
C GLY A 845 14.40 -34.40 3.33
N VAL A 846 14.93 -34.02 4.48
CA VAL A 846 16.38 -33.95 4.72
C VAL A 846 16.94 -35.37 4.79
N GLY A 847 17.91 -35.67 3.91
CA GLY A 847 18.56 -36.97 3.83
C GLY A 847 19.47 -37.27 5.03
N GLU A 848 19.70 -38.55 5.28
CA GLU A 848 20.63 -39.00 6.31
C GLU A 848 22.05 -38.43 6.06
N GLY A 849 22.66 -37.88 7.11
CA GLY A 849 24.00 -37.28 7.05
C GLY A 849 24.08 -35.88 6.44
N GLN A 850 22.99 -35.32 5.88
CA GLN A 850 23.01 -33.94 5.38
C GLN A 850 23.15 -32.91 6.51
N GLN A 851 23.95 -31.88 6.24
CA GLN A 851 24.12 -30.69 7.07
C GLN A 851 23.06 -29.64 6.71
N VAL A 852 22.32 -29.18 7.71
CA VAL A 852 21.19 -28.27 7.53
C VAL A 852 21.59 -26.86 7.92
N LEU A 853 21.53 -25.92 6.96
CA LEU A 853 21.77 -24.50 7.18
C LEU A 853 20.45 -23.74 7.15
N LEU A 854 20.04 -23.17 8.30
CA LEU A 854 18.86 -22.31 8.35
C LEU A 854 19.24 -20.90 7.94
N TYR A 855 18.73 -20.42 6.81
CA TYR A 855 18.89 -19.03 6.38
C TYR A 855 17.65 -18.21 6.77
N ALA A 856 17.82 -17.28 7.72
CA ALA A 856 16.75 -16.44 8.24
C ALA A 856 17.15 -14.95 8.21
N PRO A 857 17.09 -14.27 7.04
CA PRO A 857 17.43 -12.85 6.93
C PRO A 857 16.31 -11.96 7.45
N THR A 858 16.65 -10.75 7.88
CA THR A 858 15.62 -9.77 8.20
C THR A 858 15.06 -9.07 6.95
N TRP A 859 13.80 -8.65 7.00
CA TRP A 859 13.23 -7.74 6.00
C TRP A 859 13.84 -6.34 6.08
N ARG A 860 13.70 -5.54 5.01
CA ARG A 860 14.16 -4.14 4.94
C ARG A 860 12.98 -3.18 4.78
N ASP A 861 12.96 -2.10 5.55
CA ASP A 861 11.93 -1.05 5.50
C ASP A 861 11.84 -0.40 4.10
N SER A 862 13.01 -0.23 3.46
CA SER A 862 13.23 0.38 2.14
C SER A 862 12.95 -0.56 0.96
N ALA A 863 13.09 -1.87 1.14
CA ALA A 863 12.81 -2.85 0.09
C ALA A 863 11.30 -2.98 -0.09
N ARG A 864 10.79 -2.43 -1.19
CA ARG A 864 9.37 -2.50 -1.54
C ARG A 864 9.20 -3.04 -2.96
N ASP A 865 8.25 -3.96 -3.14
CA ASP A 865 7.89 -4.47 -4.45
C ASP A 865 7.16 -3.39 -5.28
N GLY A 866 6.86 -3.70 -6.56
CA GLY A 866 6.16 -2.76 -7.45
C GLY A 866 4.76 -2.34 -6.98
N SER A 867 4.21 -2.97 -5.93
CA SER A 867 2.95 -2.61 -5.28
C SER A 867 3.11 -1.90 -3.93
N GLY A 868 4.34 -1.64 -3.50
CA GLY A 868 4.66 -0.96 -2.24
C GLY A 868 4.67 -1.88 -1.01
N ARG A 869 4.59 -3.21 -1.16
CA ARG A 869 4.72 -4.17 -0.05
C ARG A 869 6.19 -4.46 0.25
N SER A 870 6.54 -4.78 1.49
CA SER A 870 7.91 -5.16 1.88
C SER A 870 8.43 -6.29 1.00
N ASP A 871 9.60 -6.14 0.38
CA ASP A 871 10.20 -7.10 -0.56
C ASP A 871 11.21 -8.07 0.07
N TRP A 872 11.42 -9.22 -0.58
CA TRP A 872 12.44 -10.20 -0.21
C TRP A 872 13.83 -9.61 -0.42
N VAL A 873 14.63 -9.61 0.64
CA VAL A 873 16.05 -9.24 0.59
C VAL A 873 16.86 -10.44 1.04
N GLY A 874 17.29 -11.24 0.06
CA GLY A 874 18.22 -12.34 0.28
C GLY A 874 19.57 -12.00 -0.34
N PHE A 875 20.58 -11.73 0.49
CA PHE A 875 21.96 -11.56 0.02
C PHE A 875 22.63 -12.90 -0.35
N LEU A 876 22.04 -14.00 0.11
CA LEU A 876 22.51 -15.34 -0.18
C LEU A 876 22.12 -15.74 -1.61
N ASP A 877 23.12 -15.93 -2.47
CA ASP A 877 22.94 -16.71 -3.69
C ASP A 877 22.98 -18.20 -3.34
N VAL A 878 21.80 -18.76 -3.10
CA VAL A 878 21.63 -20.16 -2.68
C VAL A 878 22.12 -21.13 -3.76
N ALA A 879 21.96 -20.78 -5.04
CA ALA A 879 22.43 -21.61 -6.15
C ALA A 879 23.96 -21.64 -6.20
N GLU A 880 24.62 -20.52 -5.97
CA GLU A 880 26.07 -20.46 -5.82
C GLU A 880 26.57 -21.19 -4.58
N ALA A 881 25.97 -20.94 -3.42
CA ALA A 881 26.34 -21.59 -2.17
C ALA A 881 26.21 -23.12 -2.29
N GLY A 882 25.11 -23.59 -2.89
CA GLY A 882 24.88 -25.01 -3.17
C GLY A 882 25.91 -25.64 -4.08
N ARG A 883 26.29 -24.97 -5.19
CA ARG A 883 27.35 -25.47 -6.08
C ARG A 883 28.70 -25.60 -5.39
N ARG A 884 29.02 -24.67 -4.48
CA ARG A 884 30.31 -24.66 -3.79
C ARG A 884 30.33 -25.62 -2.59
N LEU A 885 29.25 -25.73 -1.83
CA LEU A 885 29.18 -26.58 -0.65
C LEU A 885 28.89 -28.05 -0.97
N GLY A 886 28.19 -28.35 -2.07
CA GLY A 886 27.88 -29.72 -2.47
C GLY A 886 26.53 -30.23 -1.94
N PRO A 887 26.10 -31.44 -2.37
CA PRO A 887 24.79 -32.02 -2.05
C PRO A 887 24.64 -32.45 -0.58
N GLU A 888 25.72 -32.49 0.19
CA GLU A 888 25.70 -32.77 1.62
C GLU A 888 25.13 -31.62 2.45
N TYR A 889 24.98 -30.42 1.88
CA TYR A 889 24.35 -29.28 2.54
C TYR A 889 22.96 -28.99 1.99
N VAL A 890 22.00 -28.78 2.88
CA VAL A 890 20.65 -28.32 2.55
C VAL A 890 20.35 -26.98 3.22
N PHE A 891 19.79 -26.05 2.46
CA PHE A 891 19.39 -24.73 2.96
C PHE A 891 17.90 -24.72 3.30
N LEU A 892 17.55 -24.43 4.54
CA LEU A 892 16.18 -24.08 4.93
C LEU A 892 16.06 -22.57 4.83
N ILE A 893 15.26 -22.06 3.89
CA ILE A 893 15.12 -20.62 3.70
C ILE A 893 13.85 -20.14 4.38
N ARG A 894 14.03 -19.40 5.47
CA ARG A 894 12.95 -18.86 6.29
C ARG A 894 12.80 -17.37 6.03
N GLY A 895 11.75 -17.00 5.29
CA GLY A 895 11.43 -15.59 5.15
C GLY A 895 10.75 -14.97 6.36
N HIS A 896 10.94 -13.67 6.51
CA HIS A 896 10.31 -12.91 7.59
C HIS A 896 8.79 -12.88 7.41
N HIS A 897 8.02 -12.90 8.51
CA HIS A 897 6.56 -12.91 8.46
C HIS A 897 5.96 -11.70 7.69
N ASN A 898 6.66 -10.56 7.67
CA ASN A 898 6.28 -9.37 6.88
C ASN A 898 6.43 -9.54 5.35
N VAL A 899 7.23 -10.50 4.89
CA VAL A 899 7.41 -10.83 3.46
C VAL A 899 6.83 -12.20 3.11
N ALA A 900 6.20 -12.88 4.06
CA ALA A 900 5.63 -14.22 3.90
C ALA A 900 4.49 -14.29 2.88
N ALA A 901 3.88 -13.16 2.51
CA ALA A 901 2.87 -13.10 1.45
C ALA A 901 3.45 -12.96 0.02
N GLN A 902 4.77 -12.81 -0.13
CA GLN A 902 5.42 -12.50 -1.41
C GLN A 902 5.79 -13.73 -2.25
N ARG A 903 6.63 -13.61 -3.27
CA ARG A 903 7.01 -14.73 -4.16
C ARG A 903 7.62 -15.90 -3.38
N ARG A 904 7.31 -17.13 -3.80
CA ARG A 904 8.07 -18.33 -3.41
C ARG A 904 9.50 -18.21 -3.93
N ILE A 905 10.44 -18.73 -3.16
CA ILE A 905 11.82 -18.86 -3.60
C ILE A 905 11.87 -19.96 -4.67
N GLU A 906 12.66 -19.74 -5.72
CA GLU A 906 12.79 -20.73 -6.80
C GLU A 906 13.22 -22.08 -6.23
N ALA A 907 12.59 -23.15 -6.71
CA ALA A 907 12.91 -24.50 -6.29
C ALA A 907 14.34 -24.86 -6.74
N LEU A 908 15.24 -25.02 -5.78
CA LEU A 908 16.61 -25.47 -6.00
C LEU A 908 16.79 -26.86 -5.35
N PRO A 909 17.60 -27.76 -5.95
CA PRO A 909 17.74 -29.14 -5.45
C PRO A 909 18.16 -29.26 -3.99
N ASN A 910 18.90 -28.29 -3.47
CA ASN A 910 19.47 -28.28 -2.13
C ASN A 910 18.91 -27.13 -1.27
N ALA A 911 17.71 -26.65 -1.58
CA ALA A 911 17.06 -25.59 -0.79
C ALA A 911 15.55 -25.83 -0.64
N ILE A 912 15.05 -25.54 0.55
CA ILE A 912 13.65 -25.71 0.92
C ILE A 912 13.13 -24.37 1.42
N ASP A 913 12.11 -23.82 0.76
CA ASP A 913 11.39 -22.64 1.26
C ASP A 913 10.52 -23.06 2.45
N VAL A 914 10.95 -22.68 3.65
CA VAL A 914 10.25 -22.95 4.92
C VAL A 914 9.60 -21.68 5.46
N THR A 915 9.32 -20.69 4.62
CA THR A 915 8.75 -19.39 5.05
C THR A 915 7.38 -19.54 5.72
N ASP A 916 6.58 -20.51 5.33
CA ASP A 916 5.25 -20.76 5.92
C ASP A 916 5.23 -21.94 6.91
N TYR A 917 6.39 -22.47 7.29
CA TYR A 917 6.50 -23.47 8.36
C TYR A 917 6.00 -22.87 9.70
N PRO A 918 5.15 -23.56 10.47
CA PRO A 918 4.49 -22.94 11.61
C PRO A 918 5.46 -22.56 12.74
N GLU A 919 6.20 -23.55 13.27
CA GLU A 919 7.03 -23.36 14.47
C GLU A 919 8.51 -23.18 14.09
N VAL A 920 9.11 -22.09 14.54
CA VAL A 920 10.50 -21.78 14.24
C VAL A 920 11.45 -22.64 15.06
N ASN A 921 11.04 -23.05 16.27
CA ASN A 921 11.86 -23.88 17.15
C ASN A 921 12.11 -25.27 16.57
N ASP A 922 11.15 -25.84 15.85
CA ASP A 922 11.33 -27.07 15.07
C ASP A 922 12.47 -26.92 14.04
N LEU A 923 12.53 -25.76 13.37
CA LEU A 923 13.57 -25.44 12.39
C LEU A 923 14.93 -25.23 13.06
N TYR A 924 14.97 -24.59 14.23
CA TYR A 924 16.19 -24.42 15.02
C TYR A 924 16.75 -25.78 15.46
N LEU A 925 15.90 -26.67 15.99
CA LEU A 925 16.29 -28.02 16.38
C LEU A 925 16.74 -28.85 15.18
N ALA A 926 16.10 -28.69 14.02
CA ALA A 926 16.46 -29.37 12.77
C ALA A 926 17.76 -28.86 12.14
N SER A 927 18.19 -27.62 12.38
CA SER A 927 19.38 -27.04 11.75
C SER A 927 20.68 -27.35 12.48
N ASP A 928 21.79 -27.41 11.74
CA ASP A 928 23.15 -27.56 12.27
C ASP A 928 23.83 -26.20 12.48
N ALA A 929 23.50 -25.21 11.65
CA ALA A 929 23.94 -23.83 11.83
C ALA A 929 22.88 -22.83 11.36
N LEU A 930 22.92 -21.62 11.92
CA LEU A 930 22.10 -20.49 11.52
C LEU A 930 22.91 -19.52 10.66
N VAL A 931 22.37 -19.14 9.50
CA VAL A 931 22.83 -18.02 8.68
C VAL A 931 21.78 -16.92 8.81
N THR A 932 22.16 -15.77 9.33
CA THR A 932 21.24 -14.64 9.53
C THR A 932 21.96 -13.32 9.26
N ASP A 933 21.33 -12.20 9.61
CA ASP A 933 21.91 -10.86 9.55
C ASP A 933 21.70 -10.14 10.89
N TYR A 934 20.81 -9.17 10.98
CA TYR A 934 20.48 -8.47 12.23
C TYR A 934 19.19 -9.02 12.84
N SER A 935 18.95 -10.33 12.77
CA SER A 935 17.73 -10.94 13.31
C SER A 935 17.82 -11.21 14.80
N SER A 936 16.72 -11.03 15.54
CA SER A 936 16.62 -11.47 16.93
C SER A 936 16.68 -13.00 17.09
N ALA A 937 16.50 -13.76 16.00
CA ALA A 937 16.62 -15.22 15.98
C ALA A 937 17.97 -15.73 16.52
N MET A 938 19.04 -14.93 16.46
CA MET A 938 20.34 -15.31 17.02
C MET A 938 20.29 -15.53 18.54
N PHE A 939 19.42 -14.82 19.26
CA PHE A 939 19.30 -14.94 20.71
C PHE A 939 18.59 -16.24 21.09
N ASP A 940 17.56 -16.63 20.35
CA ASP A 940 16.90 -17.92 20.54
C ASP A 940 17.83 -19.08 20.18
N TYR A 941 18.53 -18.96 19.05
CA TYR A 941 19.43 -20.01 18.55
C TYR A 941 20.66 -20.21 19.43
N ALA A 942 21.08 -19.19 20.20
CA ALA A 942 22.19 -19.27 21.13
C ALA A 942 21.99 -20.35 22.20
N VAL A 943 20.74 -20.66 22.58
CA VAL A 943 20.39 -21.74 23.51
C VAL A 943 20.97 -23.09 23.08
N LEU A 944 21.09 -23.33 21.76
CA LEU A 944 21.57 -24.60 21.22
C LEU A 944 23.11 -24.72 21.21
N GLY A 945 23.85 -23.65 21.44
CA GLY A 945 25.33 -23.62 21.35
C GLY A 945 25.89 -23.88 19.93
N ARG A 946 25.04 -23.88 18.91
CA ARG A 946 25.40 -24.23 17.52
C ARG A 946 26.03 -23.05 16.76
N PRO A 947 26.81 -23.31 15.68
CA PRO A 947 27.43 -22.24 14.89
C PRO A 947 26.42 -21.25 14.29
N MET A 948 26.82 -19.97 14.22
CA MET A 948 26.06 -18.87 13.62
C MET A 948 26.94 -18.07 12.65
N PHE A 949 26.36 -17.62 11.54
CA PHE A 949 27.02 -16.82 10.50
C PHE A 949 26.16 -15.60 10.14
N PHE A 950 26.79 -14.43 9.99
CA PHE A 950 26.09 -13.16 9.81
C PHE A 950 26.35 -12.55 8.43
N LEU A 951 25.49 -12.83 7.45
CA LEU A 951 25.59 -12.31 6.08
C LEU A 951 24.94 -10.92 5.98
N ALA A 952 25.78 -9.88 6.04
CA ALA A 952 25.40 -8.50 6.36
C ALA A 952 26.12 -7.46 5.47
N PRO A 953 26.03 -7.54 4.12
CA PRO A 953 26.72 -6.61 3.21
C PRO A 953 26.24 -5.16 3.30
N ASP A 954 25.08 -4.91 3.89
CA ASP A 954 24.42 -3.61 3.99
C ASP A 954 24.49 -2.98 5.39
N LEU A 955 25.39 -3.46 6.25
CA LEU A 955 25.45 -3.09 7.67
C LEU A 955 25.53 -1.57 7.91
N GLU A 956 26.37 -0.88 7.16
CA GLU A 956 26.54 0.57 7.33
C GLU A 956 25.26 1.33 7.01
N VAL A 957 24.60 0.95 5.92
CA VAL A 957 23.29 1.50 5.52
C VAL A 957 22.23 1.18 6.57
N TYR A 958 22.17 -0.07 7.02
CA TYR A 958 21.19 -0.52 8.00
C TYR A 958 21.33 0.19 9.35
N ARG A 959 22.57 0.41 9.81
CA ARG A 959 22.87 1.13 11.05
C ARG A 959 22.46 2.61 10.95
N ALA A 960 22.65 3.24 9.79
CA ALA A 960 22.26 4.63 9.57
C ALA A 960 20.74 4.82 9.54
N GLU A 961 20.01 3.89 8.92
CA GLU A 961 18.55 3.99 8.75
C GLU A 961 17.76 3.59 10.00
N ARG A 962 18.10 2.43 10.60
CA ARG A 962 17.30 1.80 11.67
C ARG A 962 17.95 1.91 13.04
N GLY A 963 19.27 1.77 13.10
CA GLY A 963 20.05 1.68 14.35
C GLY A 963 20.01 0.29 15.00
N LEU A 964 21.13 -0.08 15.64
CA LEU A 964 21.31 -1.32 16.39
C LEU A 964 21.72 -1.01 17.83
N TYR A 965 21.33 -1.87 18.78
CA TYR A 965 21.81 -1.77 20.17
C TYR A 965 23.19 -2.40 20.36
N LEU A 966 23.47 -3.52 19.67
CA LEU A 966 24.75 -4.22 19.76
C LEU A 966 25.66 -3.89 18.57
N GLY A 967 26.97 -3.85 18.82
CA GLY A 967 28.00 -3.72 17.80
C GLY A 967 28.34 -5.07 17.15
N THR A 968 29.03 -5.04 16.00
CA THR A 968 29.49 -6.27 15.31
C THR A 968 30.47 -7.09 16.13
N GLY A 969 31.25 -6.45 17.01
CA GLY A 969 32.17 -7.15 17.92
C GLY A 969 31.47 -7.98 19.00
N SER A 970 30.15 -7.85 19.15
CA SER A 970 29.35 -8.60 20.13
C SER A 970 28.58 -9.77 19.51
N LEU A 971 28.78 -10.06 18.22
CA LEU A 971 28.09 -11.15 17.53
C LEU A 971 28.76 -12.51 17.85
N PRO A 972 27.99 -13.59 18.05
CA PRO A 972 28.50 -14.93 18.37
C PRO A 972 29.08 -15.66 17.15
N GLY A 973 29.49 -14.94 16.10
CA GLY A 973 29.98 -15.49 14.85
C GLY A 973 30.43 -14.43 13.85
N PRO A 974 31.06 -14.83 12.72
CA PRO A 974 31.64 -13.90 11.78
C PRO A 974 30.59 -13.10 11.02
N ALA A 975 30.85 -11.80 10.85
CA ALA A 975 30.13 -10.92 9.93
C ALA A 975 30.75 -10.97 8.53
N LEU A 976 29.92 -11.17 7.52
CA LEU A 976 30.31 -11.57 6.16
C LEU A 976 29.64 -10.66 5.14
N GLY A 977 30.38 -10.22 4.12
CA GLY A 977 29.91 -9.34 3.05
C GLY A 977 29.47 -10.06 1.78
N SER A 978 29.64 -11.38 1.67
CA SER A 978 29.28 -12.11 0.44
C SER A 978 28.99 -13.60 0.64
N THR A 979 28.28 -14.20 -0.32
CA THR A 979 28.09 -15.65 -0.43
C THR A 979 29.43 -16.41 -0.42
N ALA A 980 30.46 -15.87 -1.08
CA ALA A 980 31.77 -16.51 -1.16
C ALA A 980 32.47 -16.60 0.21
N GLU A 981 32.42 -15.52 0.99
CA GLU A 981 32.96 -15.48 2.36
C GLU A 981 32.19 -16.43 3.28
N LEU A 982 30.85 -16.48 3.17
CA LEU A 982 30.01 -17.40 3.92
C LEU A 982 30.42 -18.87 3.68
N VAL A 983 30.57 -19.27 2.43
CA VAL A 983 31.01 -20.63 2.08
C VAL A 983 32.39 -20.94 2.67
N GLY A 984 33.31 -19.97 2.65
CA GLY A 984 34.62 -20.10 3.27
C GLY A 984 34.53 -20.32 4.78
N ALA A 985 33.71 -19.53 5.47
CA ALA A 985 33.50 -19.62 6.92
C ALA A 985 32.84 -20.96 7.34
N ILE A 986 31.88 -21.47 6.56
CA ILE A 986 31.24 -22.76 6.80
C ILE A 986 32.26 -23.90 6.72
N ARG A 987 33.10 -23.90 5.68
CA ARG A 987 34.14 -24.94 5.50
C ARG A 987 35.22 -24.90 6.58
N ALA A 988 35.47 -23.73 7.17
CA ALA A 988 36.39 -23.56 8.28
C ALA A 988 35.83 -24.05 9.64
N GLY A 989 34.58 -24.55 9.69
CA GLY A 989 33.97 -25.12 10.90
C GLY A 989 33.20 -24.13 11.77
N GLY A 990 33.20 -22.85 11.42
CA GLY A 990 32.40 -21.80 12.09
C GLY A 990 32.85 -21.41 13.50
N ALA A 991 32.81 -20.09 13.75
CA ALA A 991 32.86 -19.32 15.02
C ALA A 991 33.48 -19.95 16.30
N ASP A 992 34.31 -19.14 16.97
CA ASP A 992 34.87 -19.40 18.31
C ASP A 992 33.81 -19.93 19.29
N SER A 993 34.07 -21.10 19.89
CA SER A 993 33.18 -21.73 20.87
C SER A 993 33.06 -20.91 22.16
N GLU A 994 34.11 -20.19 22.55
CA GLU A 994 34.13 -19.39 23.77
C GLU A 994 33.25 -18.14 23.61
N ALA A 995 33.36 -17.45 22.47
CA ALA A 995 32.48 -16.32 22.14
C ALA A 995 31.00 -16.71 22.10
N ARG A 996 30.68 -17.92 21.61
CA ARG A 996 29.31 -18.45 21.59
C ARG A 996 28.77 -18.73 22.99
N ALA A 997 29.56 -19.38 23.85
CA ALA A 997 29.18 -19.65 25.23
C ALA A 997 28.94 -18.35 26.01
N SER A 998 29.88 -17.39 25.92
CA SER A 998 29.75 -16.07 26.55
C SER A 998 28.51 -15.29 26.09
N PHE A 999 28.18 -15.36 24.80
CA PHE A 999 26.97 -14.76 24.27
C PHE A 999 25.70 -15.44 24.81
N ALA A 1000 25.68 -16.78 24.86
CA ALA A 1000 24.55 -17.53 25.41
C ALA A 1000 24.32 -17.22 26.89
N ASP A 1001 25.38 -17.19 27.71
CA ASP A 1001 25.32 -16.86 29.13
C ASP A 1001 24.69 -15.47 29.37
N THR A 1002 24.97 -14.53 28.47
CA THR A 1002 24.46 -13.15 28.58
C THR A 1002 23.04 -12.99 28.08
N TYR A 1003 22.68 -13.62 26.95
CA TYR A 1003 21.47 -13.27 26.19
C TYR A 1003 20.44 -14.39 26.00
N ALA A 1004 20.77 -15.66 26.24
CA ALA A 1004 19.81 -16.75 26.07
C ALA A 1004 18.70 -16.73 27.15
N GLY A 1005 19.04 -16.24 28.35
CA GLY A 1005 18.15 -16.24 29.52
C GLY A 1005 17.92 -17.65 30.09
N PRO A 1006 17.18 -17.78 31.21
CA PRO A 1006 16.77 -19.10 31.70
C PRO A 1006 15.83 -19.79 30.69
N ALA A 1007 15.93 -21.11 30.58
CA ALA A 1007 15.08 -21.95 29.72
C ALA A 1007 14.67 -23.23 30.47
N GLY A 1008 13.51 -23.80 30.13
CA GLY A 1008 12.93 -25.02 30.70
C GLY A 1008 11.89 -24.80 31.82
N ALA A 1009 11.68 -23.56 32.25
CA ALA A 1009 10.68 -23.21 33.27
C ALA A 1009 9.99 -21.85 33.03
N SER A 1010 10.27 -21.22 31.88
CA SER A 1010 9.87 -19.85 31.55
C SER A 1010 8.36 -19.74 31.37
N ALA A 1011 7.75 -20.70 30.65
CA ALA A 1011 6.31 -20.78 30.43
C ALA A 1011 5.54 -20.92 31.74
N GLY A 1012 6.00 -21.81 32.63
CA GLY A 1012 5.40 -21.99 33.95
C GLY A 1012 5.52 -20.75 34.84
N ALA A 1013 6.65 -20.04 34.79
CA ALA A 1013 6.82 -18.79 35.52
C ALA A 1013 5.86 -17.69 35.03
N ALA A 1014 5.73 -17.53 33.71
CA ALA A 1014 4.80 -16.58 33.10
C ALA A 1014 3.33 -16.95 33.38
N ALA A 1015 2.96 -18.24 33.29
CA ALA A 1015 1.62 -18.74 33.61
C ALA A 1015 1.24 -18.50 35.08
N ARG A 1016 2.16 -18.72 36.02
CA ARG A 1016 1.94 -18.40 37.45
C ARG A 1016 1.79 -16.90 37.68
N ALA A 1017 2.58 -16.07 37.01
CA ALA A 1017 2.43 -14.61 37.12
C ALA A 1017 1.08 -14.13 36.58
N LEU A 1018 0.63 -14.71 35.47
CA LEU A 1018 -0.67 -14.43 34.85
C LEU A 1018 -1.85 -14.78 35.78
N THR A 1019 -1.80 -15.94 36.44
CA THR A 1019 -2.89 -16.45 37.29
C THR A 1019 -2.90 -15.81 38.69
N THR A 1020 -1.73 -15.50 39.27
CA THR A 1020 -1.63 -14.92 40.63
C THR A 1020 -1.85 -13.41 40.67
N ARG A 1021 -1.46 -12.68 39.61
CA ARG A 1021 -1.58 -11.21 39.56
C ARG A 1021 -2.81 -10.73 38.78
N GLY A 1022 -3.45 -11.62 38.02
CA GLY A 1022 -4.70 -11.31 37.35
C GLY A 1022 -5.87 -11.20 38.33
N PRO A 1023 -7.02 -10.62 37.91
CA PRO A 1023 -8.22 -10.63 38.72
C PRO A 1023 -8.57 -12.07 39.11
N ALA A 1024 -8.79 -12.31 40.41
CA ALA A 1024 -9.27 -13.58 40.93
C ALA A 1024 -10.73 -13.77 40.50
N ALA A 1025 -11.09 -14.97 40.06
CA ALA A 1025 -12.48 -15.30 39.80
C ALA A 1025 -13.30 -15.21 41.10
N GLY A 1026 -14.36 -14.42 41.11
CA GLY A 1026 -15.45 -14.58 42.08
C GLY A 1026 -15.32 -13.89 43.44
N LYS A 1027 -15.03 -12.59 43.49
CA LYS A 1027 -15.64 -11.74 44.54
C LYS A 1027 -16.45 -10.65 43.87
N GLU A 1028 -17.76 -10.83 43.86
CA GLU A 1028 -18.73 -9.78 43.57
C GLU A 1028 -18.35 -8.53 44.37
N ALA A 1029 -18.25 -7.40 43.67
CA ALA A 1029 -18.15 -6.08 44.27
C ALA A 1029 -19.56 -5.49 44.40
#